data_AF-A0A842W1A7-F1
#
_entry.id   AF-A0A842W1A7-F1
#
_cell.length_a   1.000
_cell.length_b   1.000
_cell.length_c   1.000
_cell.angle_alpha   90.00
_cell.angle_beta   90.00
_cell.angle_gamma   90.00
#
_symmetry.space_group_name_H-M   'P 1'
#
loop_
_entity.id
_entity.type
_entity.pdbx_description
1 polymer ?
#
loop_
_entity_poly.entity_id
_entity_poly.type
_entity_poly.pdbx_seq_one_letter_code
_entity_poly.pdbx_strand_id
1 'polypeptide(L)'
;MIFTKIFRRVPCLGNRWTGLKNKDFISDWFLSTPYKSNLKLAAIVPGNVRQTLLENNIIKDPFLGRYNEDSKWVSTIPWIYSTKIQPAVLLKEIPVEIPKDQALHHLVFQGIDYKGEFCISGEKICEQTGMFSPVDLTTSMNVLEQHLDEKIDLDVRFAVQPFWRTHAVKCQMSFGWDFAPDLRTIGFWKGITSHFTGPAFFSEFYARIVQDNNTLATDSNKVKLPILITAKMTIIDVETLKEDKEPHIIQFEITIGKDKAQVWKRKKTILSGQRFEIKIHSADVNIWNPWSLGSPNIETINARVLFDGNLTDEYRGKVVNRHIEWLKNPGSPKNSEKWTCSINGKKIFLRGFNWVPPDSIFARISDEKYKKLVDYALEMNTDMLRIWGGGIEEKRPFYDYCDENGMLIWQEYPFACTNYPKEENYLNIVQKECSGITLRTRQHPSVVVYCGGNEFNPYINAPVINILKNSVEKEASDRHFFYVSPFRGDDHNWRYWGQRGGLESFEADGNSTFQLLSEFGMQAAPDLKTLLAVIGKDQVDDSQSIKNYTNNKQELLLKFGEVLFMNFCDECGQNLENLEDHVDNLKYCPSCGRDLTKPSDRLPKIPENRHINFFYRTLIFIIDAIICGILFHYIVEVGAKIDLNDYIPEGLLPWYGDYPEVVVGVVWTIWMSVFAILYFLIFNIALKYQTPARLIFGVVKIDRISLQKEWKIGWMILDAITKGILLFLVVDTLFGLVIKPGENNYFRLSQRLERSVVLKKEKKTTITTISRSTKDIEEETKQN
;
A
#
# COMPACT_ATOMS: atom_id res chain seq x y z
N MET A 1 31.51 -34.35 -16.63
CA MET A 1 32.66 -34.82 -15.82
C MET A 1 33.95 -34.01 -15.97
N ILE A 2 34.23 -33.31 -17.09
CA ILE A 2 35.30 -32.28 -17.09
C ILE A 2 34.75 -30.95 -16.55
N PHE A 3 33.55 -30.55 -17.01
CA PHE A 3 32.95 -29.24 -16.74
C PHE A 3 32.47 -29.02 -15.28
N THR A 4 32.27 -30.07 -14.49
CA THR A 4 31.86 -30.00 -13.07
C THR A 4 32.78 -29.18 -12.16
N LYS A 5 34.00 -28.86 -12.62
CA LYS A 5 35.00 -28.09 -11.86
C LYS A 5 35.08 -26.60 -12.22
N ILE A 6 34.45 -26.15 -13.31
CA ILE A 6 34.67 -24.79 -13.82
C ILE A 6 33.85 -23.74 -13.07
N PHE A 7 32.61 -24.05 -12.68
CA PHE A 7 31.72 -23.12 -11.99
C PHE A 7 31.22 -23.69 -10.66
N ARG A 8 31.02 -22.81 -9.68
CA ARG A 8 30.47 -23.12 -8.36
C ARG A 8 29.46 -22.06 -7.91
N ARG A 9 28.41 -22.47 -7.20
CA ARG A 9 27.56 -21.52 -6.45
C ARG A 9 28.27 -21.02 -5.18
N VAL A 10 28.35 -19.70 -5.00
CA VAL A 10 28.82 -19.06 -3.76
C VAL A 10 27.71 -18.25 -3.06
N PRO A 11 27.87 -17.88 -1.77
CA PRO A 11 27.05 -16.85 -1.14
C PRO A 11 27.45 -15.46 -1.64
N CYS A 12 26.49 -14.60 -1.97
CA CYS A 12 26.73 -13.25 -2.47
C CYS A 12 25.78 -12.22 -1.84
N LEU A 13 26.16 -10.95 -1.89
CA LEU A 13 25.33 -9.81 -1.49
C LEU A 13 24.22 -9.46 -2.49
N GLY A 14 24.43 -9.77 -3.77
CA GLY A 14 23.60 -9.26 -4.86
C GLY A 14 23.76 -7.74 -5.09
N ASN A 15 22.79 -7.15 -5.79
CA ASN A 15 22.55 -5.71 -5.95
C ASN A 15 23.75 -4.82 -6.38
N ARG A 16 24.79 -5.42 -6.99
CA ARG A 16 26.08 -4.77 -7.35
C ARG A 16 26.78 -4.08 -6.17
N TRP A 17 26.61 -4.60 -4.95
CA TRP A 17 27.17 -4.01 -3.73
C TRP A 17 28.67 -4.28 -3.54
N THR A 18 29.19 -5.37 -4.09
CA THR A 18 30.61 -5.77 -3.98
C THR A 18 31.17 -6.12 -5.35
N GLY A 19 32.49 -6.15 -5.48
CA GLY A 19 33.20 -6.52 -6.69
C GLY A 19 33.63 -5.35 -7.60
N LEU A 20 34.59 -5.66 -8.45
CA LEU A 20 35.19 -4.74 -9.42
C LEU A 20 34.59 -4.93 -10.83
N LYS A 21 34.62 -3.86 -11.63
CA LYS A 21 34.02 -3.80 -12.98
C LYS A 21 32.57 -4.33 -13.05
N ASN A 22 31.77 -3.99 -12.03
CA ASN A 22 30.34 -4.32 -11.93
C ASN A 22 29.56 -3.80 -13.16
N LYS A 23 29.00 -4.72 -13.95
CA LYS A 23 28.21 -4.41 -15.15
C LYS A 23 27.06 -5.40 -15.34
N ASP A 24 26.10 -5.07 -16.20
CA ASP A 24 25.10 -6.02 -16.66
C ASP A 24 25.74 -7.12 -17.50
N PHE A 25 25.32 -8.36 -17.29
CA PHE A 25 25.74 -9.49 -18.11
C PHE A 25 24.84 -9.59 -19.35
N ILE A 26 25.21 -8.81 -20.37
CA ILE A 26 24.56 -8.82 -21.68
C ILE A 26 25.12 -9.99 -22.48
N SER A 27 24.26 -10.91 -22.90
CA SER A 27 24.57 -12.06 -23.74
C SER A 27 23.32 -12.51 -24.50
N ASP A 28 23.51 -13.19 -25.64
CA ASP A 28 22.40 -13.72 -26.46
C ASP A 28 21.67 -14.87 -25.73
N TRP A 29 20.69 -14.50 -24.89
CA TRP A 29 19.81 -15.45 -24.23
C TRP A 29 18.71 -15.94 -25.20
N PHE A 30 18.44 -17.25 -25.17
CA PHE A 30 17.38 -17.88 -25.92
C PHE A 30 16.37 -18.55 -25.00
N LEU A 31 15.08 -18.39 -25.28
CA LEU A 31 13.99 -19.04 -24.57
C LEU A 31 13.46 -20.22 -25.38
N SER A 32 13.26 -21.35 -24.73
CA SER A 32 12.66 -22.57 -25.30
C SER A 32 11.83 -23.34 -24.28
N THR A 33 11.08 -24.36 -24.72
CA THR A 33 10.35 -25.29 -23.84
C THR A 33 10.40 -26.71 -24.40
N PRO A 34 10.59 -27.75 -23.57
CA PRO A 34 10.60 -29.15 -24.04
C PRO A 34 9.24 -29.61 -24.59
N TYR A 35 8.16 -28.86 -24.37
CA TYR A 35 6.81 -29.18 -24.86
C TYR A 35 6.56 -28.74 -26.32
N LYS A 36 7.46 -27.93 -26.90
CA LYS A 36 7.34 -27.44 -28.28
C LYS A 36 8.72 -27.29 -28.90
N SER A 37 9.25 -28.39 -29.44
CA SER A 37 10.62 -28.52 -29.99
C SER A 37 11.06 -27.38 -30.92
N ASN A 38 10.12 -26.81 -31.68
CA ASN A 38 10.39 -25.79 -32.69
C ASN A 38 10.30 -24.36 -32.13
N LEU A 39 10.05 -24.18 -30.82
CA LEU A 39 10.00 -22.87 -30.17
C LEU A 39 11.38 -22.53 -29.58
N LYS A 40 12.14 -21.71 -30.31
CA LYS A 40 13.34 -21.04 -29.82
C LYS A 40 13.25 -19.55 -30.17
N LEU A 41 13.21 -18.71 -29.15
CA LEU A 41 13.03 -17.25 -29.26
C LEU A 41 14.26 -16.51 -28.71
N ALA A 42 14.51 -15.29 -29.16
CA ALA A 42 15.40 -14.38 -28.44
C ALA A 42 14.72 -13.96 -27.13
N ALA A 43 15.42 -14.09 -26.00
CA ALA A 43 14.85 -13.91 -24.67
C ALA A 43 15.14 -12.52 -24.08
N ILE A 44 14.15 -11.95 -23.40
CA ILE A 44 14.28 -10.67 -22.72
C ILE A 44 14.84 -10.91 -21.31
N VAL A 45 15.99 -10.29 -20.99
CA VAL A 45 16.73 -10.46 -19.74
C VAL A 45 17.37 -9.12 -19.31
N PRO A 46 17.05 -8.54 -18.12
CA PRO A 46 15.98 -8.94 -17.21
C PRO A 46 14.62 -8.99 -17.91
N GLY A 47 13.81 -9.97 -17.52
CA GLY A 47 12.56 -10.26 -18.18
C GLY A 47 11.93 -11.55 -17.65
N ASN A 48 10.81 -11.93 -18.23
CA ASN A 48 10.18 -13.21 -17.93
C ASN A 48 9.61 -13.84 -19.19
N VAL A 49 9.13 -15.08 -19.05
CA VAL A 49 8.59 -15.88 -20.16
C VAL A 49 7.44 -15.14 -20.84
N ARG A 50 6.51 -14.55 -20.07
CA ARG A 50 5.34 -13.82 -20.60
C ARG A 50 5.77 -12.61 -21.42
N GLN A 51 6.72 -11.82 -20.92
CA GLN A 51 7.30 -10.69 -21.65
C GLN A 51 8.00 -11.17 -22.94
N THR A 52 8.83 -12.21 -22.87
CA THR A 52 9.51 -12.75 -24.07
C THR A 52 8.51 -13.24 -25.12
N LEU A 53 7.45 -13.94 -24.73
CA LEU A 53 6.39 -14.38 -25.64
C LEU A 53 5.59 -13.21 -26.23
N LEU A 54 5.43 -12.10 -25.49
CA LEU A 54 4.76 -10.90 -25.94
C LEU A 54 5.58 -10.15 -27.00
N GLU A 55 6.85 -9.84 -26.74
CA GLU A 55 7.74 -9.17 -27.70
C GLU A 55 7.93 -9.99 -28.99
N ASN A 56 7.89 -11.33 -28.89
CA ASN A 56 7.94 -12.24 -30.03
C ASN A 56 6.55 -12.53 -30.67
N ASN A 57 5.49 -11.82 -30.28
CA ASN A 57 4.11 -11.95 -30.80
C ASN A 57 3.50 -13.38 -30.71
N ILE A 58 3.96 -14.19 -29.75
CA ILE A 58 3.46 -15.55 -29.48
C ILE A 58 2.24 -15.53 -28.54
N ILE A 59 2.12 -14.51 -27.70
CA ILE A 59 0.90 -14.15 -26.97
C ILE A 59 0.55 -12.69 -27.28
N LYS A 60 -0.74 -12.34 -27.16
CA LYS A 60 -1.19 -10.94 -27.14
C LYS A 60 -0.89 -10.34 -25.76
N ASP A 61 -0.94 -9.01 -25.63
CA ASP A 61 -0.76 -8.37 -24.31
C ASP A 61 -1.89 -8.81 -23.37
N PRO A 62 -1.57 -9.47 -22.22
CA PRO A 62 -2.57 -10.06 -21.34
C PRO A 62 -3.41 -9.02 -20.59
N PHE A 63 -3.00 -7.74 -20.56
CA PHE A 63 -3.76 -6.65 -19.96
C PHE A 63 -4.87 -6.12 -20.89
N LEU A 64 -4.96 -6.56 -22.15
CA LEU A 64 -5.99 -6.09 -23.09
C LEU A 64 -7.19 -7.05 -23.14
N GLY A 65 -8.39 -6.49 -22.98
CA GLY A 65 -9.67 -7.19 -23.06
C GLY A 65 -9.75 -8.43 -22.15
N ARG A 66 -9.58 -9.63 -22.74
CA ARG A 66 -9.56 -10.92 -22.03
C ARG A 66 -8.35 -11.80 -22.38
N TYR A 67 -7.31 -11.24 -23.01
CA TYR A 67 -6.19 -12.03 -23.53
C TYR A 67 -5.31 -12.68 -22.45
N ASN A 68 -5.52 -12.37 -21.17
CA ASN A 68 -4.94 -13.17 -20.09
C ASN A 68 -5.35 -14.66 -20.19
N GLU A 69 -6.64 -14.95 -20.47
CA GLU A 69 -7.16 -16.33 -20.56
C GLU A 69 -6.40 -17.16 -21.61
N ASP A 70 -6.24 -16.60 -22.81
CA ASP A 70 -5.48 -17.17 -23.93
C ASP A 70 -4.01 -17.51 -23.56
N SER A 71 -3.50 -16.93 -22.47
CA SER A 71 -2.11 -17.02 -22.01
C SER A 71 -1.91 -17.87 -20.74
N LYS A 72 -2.96 -18.46 -20.15
CA LYS A 72 -2.84 -19.23 -18.89
C LYS A 72 -1.92 -20.46 -18.99
N TRP A 73 -1.79 -21.04 -20.18
CA TRP A 73 -0.89 -22.17 -20.48
C TRP A 73 0.60 -21.88 -20.22
N VAL A 74 1.02 -20.61 -20.28
CA VAL A 74 2.42 -20.21 -20.11
C VAL A 74 2.96 -20.62 -18.73
N SER A 75 2.10 -20.56 -17.72
CA SER A 75 2.38 -20.93 -16.33
C SER A 75 2.28 -22.43 -16.03
N THR A 76 1.78 -23.26 -16.96
CA THR A 76 1.54 -24.70 -16.75
C THR A 76 2.60 -25.60 -17.40
N ILE A 77 3.61 -25.04 -18.07
CA ILE A 77 4.72 -25.79 -18.68
C ILE A 77 6.09 -25.26 -18.20
N PRO A 78 7.15 -26.10 -18.17
CA PRO A 78 8.50 -25.67 -17.86
C PRO A 78 9.16 -24.95 -19.05
N TRP A 79 10.20 -24.18 -18.75
CA TRP A 79 10.89 -23.29 -19.69
C TRP A 79 12.40 -23.35 -19.50
N ILE A 80 13.17 -23.15 -20.57
CA ILE A 80 14.64 -23.16 -20.53
C ILE A 80 15.15 -21.85 -21.14
N TYR A 81 15.93 -21.12 -20.36
CA TYR A 81 16.77 -20.01 -20.83
C TYR A 81 18.18 -20.54 -21.07
N SER A 82 18.72 -20.38 -22.27
CA SER A 82 20.09 -20.82 -22.61
C SER A 82 20.92 -19.66 -23.15
N THR A 83 22.18 -19.56 -22.75
CA THR A 83 23.19 -18.63 -23.29
C THR A 83 24.55 -19.32 -23.42
N LYS A 84 25.54 -18.64 -24.00
CA LYS A 84 26.93 -19.12 -24.13
C LYS A 84 27.92 -18.15 -23.52
N ILE A 85 28.69 -18.61 -22.54
CA ILE A 85 29.82 -17.89 -21.95
C ILE A 85 31.02 -18.01 -22.90
N GLN A 86 31.77 -16.91 -23.06
CA GLN A 86 32.96 -16.83 -23.92
C GLN A 86 34.19 -16.48 -23.06
N PRO A 87 35.03 -17.46 -22.68
CA PRO A 87 36.17 -17.24 -21.77
C PRO A 87 37.13 -16.15 -22.27
N ALA A 88 37.43 -16.12 -23.58
CA ALA A 88 38.28 -15.10 -24.21
C ALA A 88 37.74 -13.66 -24.14
N VAL A 89 36.47 -13.46 -23.79
CA VAL A 89 35.89 -12.13 -23.49
C VAL A 89 36.12 -11.78 -22.03
N LEU A 90 35.80 -12.70 -21.11
CA LEU A 90 35.97 -12.50 -19.66
C LEU A 90 37.43 -12.27 -19.26
N LEU A 91 38.38 -12.97 -19.91
CA LEU A 91 39.83 -12.82 -19.66
C LEU A 91 40.38 -11.42 -20.01
N LYS A 92 39.74 -10.71 -20.96
CA LYS A 92 40.10 -9.32 -21.31
C LYS A 92 39.49 -8.29 -20.35
N GLU A 93 38.54 -8.72 -19.54
CA GLU A 93 37.73 -7.86 -18.68
C GLU A 93 38.22 -7.82 -17.23
N ILE A 94 39.23 -8.62 -16.86
CA ILE A 94 39.80 -8.65 -15.50
C ILE A 94 40.27 -7.24 -15.07
N PRO A 95 40.03 -6.77 -13.83
CA PRO A 95 40.56 -5.50 -13.32
C PRO A 95 42.09 -5.57 -13.17
N VAL A 96 42.80 -4.47 -13.44
CA VAL A 96 44.28 -4.44 -13.36
C VAL A 96 44.80 -4.52 -11.92
N GLU A 97 43.91 -4.30 -10.95
CA GLU A 97 44.17 -4.32 -9.52
C GLU A 97 44.14 -5.74 -8.90
N ILE A 98 43.63 -6.74 -9.64
CA ILE A 98 43.53 -8.13 -9.22
C ILE A 98 44.49 -8.99 -10.06
N PRO A 99 45.43 -9.74 -9.46
CA PRO A 99 46.27 -10.67 -10.19
C PRO A 99 45.43 -11.73 -10.92
N LYS A 100 45.79 -12.05 -12.16
CA LYS A 100 45.01 -12.93 -13.06
C LYS A 100 44.86 -14.35 -12.52
N ASP A 101 45.90 -14.86 -11.89
CA ASP A 101 45.99 -16.14 -11.18
C ASP A 101 45.11 -16.18 -9.93
N GLN A 102 44.91 -15.02 -9.27
CA GLN A 102 44.04 -14.84 -8.12
C GLN A 102 42.59 -14.46 -8.49
N ALA A 103 42.32 -14.11 -9.76
CA ALA A 103 41.06 -13.51 -10.17
C ALA A 103 39.90 -14.51 -10.30
N LEU A 104 38.76 -14.13 -9.74
CA LEU A 104 37.47 -14.79 -9.86
C LEU A 104 36.50 -13.94 -10.67
N HIS A 105 35.70 -14.59 -11.52
CA HIS A 105 34.55 -13.99 -12.18
C HIS A 105 33.25 -14.47 -11.54
N HIS A 106 32.33 -13.54 -11.30
CA HIS A 106 31.04 -13.79 -10.66
C HIS A 106 29.89 -13.45 -11.61
N LEU A 107 28.98 -14.40 -11.80
CA LEU A 107 27.75 -14.24 -12.57
C LEU A 107 26.54 -14.28 -11.62
N VAL A 108 26.09 -13.11 -11.20
CA VAL A 108 25.02 -12.96 -10.21
C VAL A 108 23.67 -12.74 -10.87
N PHE A 109 22.80 -13.74 -10.79
CA PHE A 109 21.38 -13.66 -11.09
C PHE A 109 20.67 -13.04 -9.88
N GLN A 110 20.17 -11.80 -10.00
CA GLN A 110 19.70 -11.02 -8.86
C GLN A 110 18.33 -11.43 -8.31
N GLY A 111 17.61 -12.31 -9.03
CA GLY A 111 16.33 -12.86 -8.62
C GLY A 111 15.70 -13.67 -9.76
N ILE A 112 15.22 -14.87 -9.45
CA ILE A 112 14.54 -15.76 -10.40
C ILE A 112 13.12 -16.04 -9.92
N ASP A 113 12.18 -16.31 -10.82
CA ASP A 113 10.79 -16.56 -10.45
C ASP A 113 10.34 -17.99 -10.79
N TYR A 114 10.09 -18.87 -9.80
CA TYR A 114 10.78 -18.89 -8.48
C TYR A 114 11.52 -20.21 -8.22
N LYS A 115 11.43 -21.20 -9.13
CA LYS A 115 12.20 -22.45 -9.06
C LYS A 115 12.93 -22.74 -10.38
N GLY A 116 14.25 -22.84 -10.31
CA GLY A 116 15.12 -23.09 -11.45
C GLY A 116 16.38 -23.90 -11.12
N GLU A 117 16.81 -24.72 -12.07
CA GLU A 117 18.04 -25.50 -12.07
C GLU A 117 19.08 -24.82 -12.99
N PHE A 118 20.32 -24.69 -12.54
CA PHE A 118 21.42 -24.07 -13.28
C PHE A 118 22.41 -25.12 -13.75
N CYS A 119 22.66 -25.19 -15.06
CA CYS A 119 23.55 -26.18 -15.67
C CYS A 119 24.62 -25.51 -16.54
N ILE A 120 25.83 -26.07 -16.51
CA ILE A 120 26.97 -25.70 -17.35
C ILE A 120 27.32 -26.91 -18.23
N SER A 121 27.40 -26.72 -19.54
CA SER A 121 27.64 -27.79 -20.53
C SER A 121 26.72 -29.02 -20.32
N GLY A 122 25.47 -28.75 -19.94
CA GLY A 122 24.44 -29.76 -19.63
C GLY A 122 24.46 -30.32 -18.20
N GLU A 123 25.54 -30.12 -17.44
CA GLU A 123 25.79 -30.66 -16.09
C GLU A 123 25.29 -29.72 -14.99
N LYS A 124 24.51 -30.23 -14.02
CA LYS A 124 23.89 -29.43 -12.95
C LYS A 124 24.91 -28.90 -11.96
N ILE A 125 24.98 -27.58 -11.82
CA ILE A 125 25.86 -26.89 -10.85
C ILE A 125 25.10 -26.58 -9.55
N CYS A 126 23.85 -26.09 -9.64
CA CYS A 126 23.01 -25.86 -8.47
C CYS A 126 21.51 -25.78 -8.83
N GLU A 127 20.66 -25.65 -7.80
CA GLU A 127 19.28 -25.23 -7.96
C GLU A 127 18.91 -24.11 -6.99
N GLN A 128 17.86 -23.36 -7.32
CA GLN A 128 17.27 -22.32 -6.51
C GLN A 128 15.76 -22.53 -6.45
N THR A 129 15.22 -22.51 -5.23
CA THR A 129 13.79 -22.35 -4.96
C THR A 129 13.62 -21.14 -4.05
N GLY A 130 12.73 -20.21 -4.43
CA GLY A 130 12.49 -18.93 -3.78
C GLY A 130 12.72 -17.74 -4.74
N MET A 131 11.86 -16.72 -4.66
CA MET A 131 11.81 -15.64 -5.67
C MET A 131 12.88 -14.55 -5.49
N PHE A 132 13.28 -14.26 -4.25
CA PHE A 132 13.94 -13.02 -3.86
C PHE A 132 15.45 -13.17 -3.64
N SER A 133 15.95 -14.36 -3.28
CA SER A 133 17.39 -14.59 -3.10
C SER A 133 18.14 -14.65 -4.43
N PRO A 134 19.33 -14.03 -4.52
CA PRO A 134 20.20 -14.16 -5.68
C PRO A 134 20.84 -15.55 -5.79
N VAL A 135 21.36 -15.83 -6.98
CA VAL A 135 22.25 -16.97 -7.28
C VAL A 135 23.51 -16.40 -7.90
N ASP A 136 24.67 -16.74 -7.36
CA ASP A 136 25.97 -16.35 -7.92
C ASP A 136 26.71 -17.60 -8.37
N LEU A 137 27.10 -17.64 -9.64
CA LEU A 137 27.95 -18.68 -10.22
C LEU A 137 29.36 -18.09 -10.42
N THR A 138 30.28 -18.50 -9.56
CA THR A 138 31.68 -18.07 -9.58
C THR A 138 32.55 -19.06 -10.35
N THR A 139 33.54 -18.54 -11.06
CA THR A 139 34.57 -19.30 -11.77
C THR A 139 35.94 -18.64 -11.61
N SER A 140 37.01 -19.43 -11.77
CA SER A 140 38.39 -18.95 -11.69
C SER A 140 38.91 -18.59 -13.07
N MET A 141 39.57 -17.43 -13.19
CA MET A 141 40.11 -16.96 -14.47
C MET A 141 41.29 -17.83 -14.95
N ASN A 142 42.05 -18.42 -14.03
CA ASN A 142 43.09 -19.41 -14.31
C ASN A 142 42.51 -20.71 -14.90
N VAL A 143 41.32 -21.14 -14.43
CA VAL A 143 40.62 -22.30 -14.99
C VAL A 143 39.99 -21.95 -16.35
N LEU A 144 39.37 -20.77 -16.50
CA LEU A 144 38.78 -20.34 -17.77
C LEU A 144 39.80 -20.16 -18.91
N GLU A 145 41.06 -19.83 -18.62
CA GLU A 145 42.11 -19.73 -19.64
C GLU A 145 42.35 -21.05 -20.39
N GLN A 146 42.13 -22.19 -19.74
CA GLN A 146 42.28 -23.52 -20.34
C GLN A 146 41.20 -23.84 -21.39
N HIS A 147 40.16 -22.99 -21.49
CA HIS A 147 39.00 -23.14 -22.37
C HIS A 147 38.80 -21.93 -23.31
N LEU A 148 39.88 -21.21 -23.65
CA LEU A 148 39.87 -19.96 -24.42
C LEU A 148 39.04 -20.01 -25.72
N ASP A 149 39.14 -21.10 -26.49
CA ASP A 149 38.47 -21.28 -27.78
C ASP A 149 37.05 -21.88 -27.66
N GLU A 150 36.60 -22.23 -26.46
CA GLU A 150 35.29 -22.83 -26.22
C GLU A 150 34.16 -21.80 -26.07
N LYS A 151 32.91 -22.27 -26.30
CA LYS A 151 31.69 -21.53 -25.96
C LYS A 151 30.85 -22.33 -24.99
N ILE A 152 31.15 -22.17 -23.71
CA ILE A 152 30.56 -22.91 -22.58
C ILE A 152 29.05 -22.61 -22.52
N ASP A 153 28.23 -23.65 -22.68
CA ASP A 153 26.77 -23.54 -22.59
C ASP A 153 26.31 -23.33 -21.14
N LEU A 154 25.38 -22.41 -20.94
CA LEU A 154 24.73 -22.11 -19.67
C LEU A 154 23.21 -22.20 -19.84
N ASP A 155 22.59 -23.21 -19.23
CA ASP A 155 21.14 -23.37 -19.14
C ASP A 155 20.63 -22.94 -17.76
N VAL A 156 19.46 -22.29 -17.73
CA VAL A 156 18.61 -22.19 -16.54
C VAL A 156 17.24 -22.77 -16.86
N ARG A 157 16.93 -23.90 -16.22
CA ARG A 157 15.75 -24.74 -16.47
C ARG A 157 14.70 -24.47 -15.38
N PHE A 158 13.64 -23.75 -15.74
CA PHE A 158 12.55 -23.38 -14.84
C PHE A 158 11.48 -24.48 -14.78
N ALA A 159 11.07 -24.83 -13.56
CA ALA A 159 10.02 -25.81 -13.31
C ALA A 159 8.61 -25.21 -13.52
N VAL A 160 7.59 -26.07 -13.58
CA VAL A 160 6.19 -25.63 -13.42
C VAL A 160 5.99 -25.11 -12.00
N GLN A 161 5.25 -24.00 -11.86
CA GLN A 161 5.01 -23.35 -10.57
C GLN A 161 3.87 -24.06 -9.80
N PRO A 162 3.81 -24.01 -8.46
CA PRO A 162 2.69 -24.56 -7.70
C PRO A 162 1.34 -23.99 -8.13
N PHE A 163 0.30 -24.80 -7.97
CA PHE A 163 -1.08 -24.35 -8.21
C PHE A 163 -1.56 -23.40 -7.09
N TRP A 164 -1.26 -23.72 -5.83
CA TRP A 164 -1.71 -22.96 -4.66
C TRP A 164 -0.67 -21.93 -4.18
N ARG A 165 -1.07 -20.65 -4.07
CA ARG A 165 -0.20 -19.54 -3.61
C ARG A 165 0.43 -19.76 -2.23
N THR A 166 -0.24 -20.49 -1.36
CA THR A 166 0.22 -20.86 -0.01
C THR A 166 1.52 -21.66 -0.02
N HIS A 167 1.83 -22.38 -1.10
CA HIS A 167 3.00 -23.26 -1.19
C HIS A 167 4.23 -22.58 -1.82
N ALA A 168 4.16 -21.27 -2.13
CA ALA A 168 5.24 -20.56 -2.81
C ALA A 168 5.58 -19.24 -2.11
N VAL A 169 6.84 -19.09 -1.68
CA VAL A 169 7.40 -17.83 -1.18
C VAL A 169 7.78 -16.95 -2.38
N LYS A 170 6.74 -16.40 -3.00
CA LYS A 170 6.76 -15.45 -4.13
C LYS A 170 5.58 -14.48 -4.02
N CYS A 171 5.52 -13.51 -4.92
CA CYS A 171 4.41 -12.56 -5.02
C CYS A 171 3.03 -13.25 -5.03
N GLN A 172 2.20 -12.96 -4.03
CA GLN A 172 0.92 -13.63 -3.82
C GLN A 172 -0.14 -13.15 -4.83
N MET A 173 -0.17 -11.85 -5.16
CA MET A 173 -1.11 -11.31 -6.16
C MET A 173 -0.86 -11.81 -7.59
N SER A 174 0.30 -12.43 -7.87
CA SER A 174 0.54 -13.04 -9.19
C SER A 174 -0.36 -14.25 -9.48
N PHE A 175 -1.04 -14.79 -8.47
CA PHE A 175 -2.05 -15.85 -8.56
C PHE A 175 -3.49 -15.31 -8.71
N GLY A 176 -3.65 -14.00 -8.96
CA GLY A 176 -4.93 -13.30 -8.91
C GLY A 176 -5.18 -12.63 -7.55
N TRP A 177 -5.80 -11.46 -7.56
CA TRP A 177 -6.12 -10.67 -6.36
C TRP A 177 -7.25 -9.67 -6.60
N ASP A 178 -7.76 -8.99 -5.55
CA ASP A 178 -8.93 -8.10 -5.65
C ASP A 178 -8.79 -6.88 -6.59
N PHE A 179 -7.58 -6.66 -7.09
CA PHE A 179 -7.20 -5.64 -8.07
C PHE A 179 -6.29 -6.16 -9.20
N ALA A 180 -5.96 -7.46 -9.26
CA ALA A 180 -4.91 -7.99 -10.14
C ALA A 180 -5.26 -9.36 -10.76
N PRO A 181 -4.81 -9.64 -12.01
CA PRO A 181 -5.17 -10.88 -12.72
C PRO A 181 -4.31 -12.08 -12.27
N ASP A 182 -4.79 -13.31 -12.47
CA ASP A 182 -3.92 -14.51 -12.43
C ASP A 182 -2.94 -14.48 -13.61
N LEU A 183 -1.78 -13.86 -13.38
CA LEU A 183 -0.71 -13.67 -14.35
C LEU A 183 0.62 -14.19 -13.80
N ARG A 184 0.64 -15.47 -13.38
CA ARG A 184 1.84 -16.12 -12.85
C ARG A 184 3.01 -16.02 -13.82
N THR A 185 4.04 -15.28 -13.41
CA THR A 185 5.32 -15.11 -14.09
C THR A 185 6.31 -16.25 -13.81
N ILE A 186 7.29 -16.41 -14.71
CA ILE A 186 8.42 -17.36 -14.64
C ILE A 186 9.63 -16.70 -15.34
N GLY A 187 10.83 -16.69 -14.75
CA GLY A 187 12.05 -16.17 -15.42
C GLY A 187 12.97 -15.28 -14.55
N PHE A 188 13.79 -14.44 -15.18
CA PHE A 188 14.78 -13.56 -14.53
C PHE A 188 14.19 -12.17 -14.21
N TRP A 189 13.34 -12.09 -13.18
CA TRP A 189 12.59 -10.86 -12.85
C TRP A 189 13.44 -9.73 -12.26
N LYS A 190 14.66 -10.02 -11.78
CA LYS A 190 15.74 -9.06 -11.53
C LYS A 190 16.92 -9.38 -12.48
N GLY A 191 17.77 -8.39 -12.73
CA GLY A 191 18.86 -8.48 -13.73
C GLY A 191 19.92 -9.55 -13.44
N ILE A 192 20.80 -9.77 -14.42
CA ILE A 192 21.99 -10.61 -14.28
C ILE A 192 23.21 -9.69 -14.38
N THR A 193 24.13 -9.78 -13.42
CA THR A 193 25.27 -8.85 -13.31
C THR A 193 26.59 -9.60 -13.22
N SER A 194 27.57 -9.11 -13.97
CA SER A 194 28.96 -9.59 -14.00
C SER A 194 29.85 -8.70 -13.15
N HIS A 195 30.70 -9.29 -12.32
CA HIS A 195 31.79 -8.58 -11.64
C HIS A 195 32.99 -9.51 -11.38
N PHE A 196 34.09 -8.94 -10.90
CA PHE A 196 35.31 -9.67 -10.53
C PHE A 196 35.69 -9.45 -9.07
N THR A 197 36.30 -10.47 -8.47
CA THR A 197 36.94 -10.44 -7.15
C THR A 197 38.28 -11.20 -7.20
N GLY A 198 39.03 -11.20 -6.10
CA GLY A 198 40.09 -12.16 -5.81
C GLY A 198 39.61 -13.25 -4.83
N PRO A 199 40.52 -13.97 -4.15
CA PRO A 199 40.18 -15.15 -3.35
C PRO A 199 39.22 -14.87 -2.18
N ALA A 200 39.15 -13.62 -1.69
CA ALA A 200 38.42 -13.23 -0.49
C ALA A 200 37.49 -12.04 -0.76
N PHE A 201 36.18 -12.23 -0.59
CA PHE A 201 35.14 -11.27 -0.95
C PHE A 201 34.01 -11.20 0.09
N PHE A 202 33.23 -10.11 0.09
CA PHE A 202 32.11 -9.94 1.01
C PHE A 202 30.88 -10.75 0.57
N SER A 203 30.49 -11.72 1.40
CA SER A 203 29.18 -12.37 1.33
C SER A 203 28.13 -11.70 2.23
N GLU A 204 28.55 -10.82 3.14
CA GLU A 204 27.65 -9.93 3.89
C GLU A 204 28.37 -8.62 4.28
N PHE A 205 27.65 -7.50 4.23
CA PHE A 205 28.10 -6.19 4.72
C PHE A 205 26.90 -5.39 5.23
N TYR A 206 27.08 -4.66 6.34
CA TYR A 206 26.13 -3.67 6.86
C TYR A 206 26.90 -2.64 7.68
N ALA A 207 26.73 -1.35 7.35
CA ALA A 207 27.28 -0.24 8.12
C ALA A 207 26.16 0.61 8.68
N ARG A 208 26.22 0.92 9.97
CA ARG A 208 25.30 1.84 10.64
C ARG A 208 25.99 2.62 11.75
N ILE A 209 25.41 3.76 12.12
CA ILE A 209 25.76 4.42 13.38
C ILE A 209 25.45 3.50 14.57
N VAL A 210 26.24 3.61 15.63
CA VAL A 210 25.86 3.06 16.94
C VAL A 210 24.96 4.08 17.64
N GLN A 211 23.84 3.62 18.17
CA GLN A 211 22.87 4.47 18.85
C GLN A 211 23.42 4.84 20.24
N ASP A 212 23.43 6.14 20.54
CA ASP A 212 23.60 6.69 21.88
C ASP A 212 22.47 7.71 22.09
N ASN A 213 21.67 7.49 23.14
CA ASN A 213 20.49 8.29 23.44
C ASN A 213 20.82 9.77 23.70
N ASN A 214 22.08 10.10 24.03
CA ASN A 214 22.50 11.45 24.39
C ASN A 214 22.84 12.34 23.18
N THR A 215 23.02 11.80 21.97
CA THR A 215 23.66 12.53 20.84
C THR A 215 22.69 13.06 19.77
N LEU A 216 21.38 12.86 19.93
CA LEU A 216 20.41 13.00 18.84
C LEU A 216 19.70 14.37 18.76
N ALA A 217 19.91 15.26 19.71
CA ALA A 217 19.21 16.56 19.81
C ALA A 217 20.05 17.74 19.27
N THR A 218 20.58 17.63 18.05
CA THR A 218 21.36 18.71 17.39
C THR A 218 20.81 19.02 16.01
N ASP A 219 20.46 20.28 15.74
CA ASP A 219 20.02 20.73 14.41
C ASP A 219 21.20 20.92 13.41
N SER A 220 22.43 20.56 13.82
CA SER A 220 23.57 20.42 12.92
C SER A 220 23.41 19.14 12.08
N ASN A 221 23.20 19.30 10.77
CA ASN A 221 23.11 18.18 9.81
C ASN A 221 24.29 17.18 9.85
N LYS A 222 25.43 17.55 10.45
CA LYS A 222 26.67 16.77 10.52
C LYS A 222 27.10 16.59 11.98
N VAL A 223 27.24 15.34 12.43
CA VAL A 223 27.49 14.94 13.82
C VAL A 223 28.63 13.92 13.87
N LYS A 224 29.46 13.95 14.92
CA LYS A 224 30.50 12.95 15.14
C LYS A 224 29.94 11.73 15.86
N LEU A 225 29.81 10.60 15.15
CA LEU A 225 29.23 9.37 15.68
C LEU A 225 30.14 8.15 15.47
N PRO A 226 30.11 7.17 16.38
CA PRO A 226 30.68 5.85 16.14
C PRO A 226 29.91 5.09 15.04
N ILE A 227 30.63 4.39 14.17
CA ILE A 227 30.05 3.50 13.15
C ILE A 227 30.43 2.05 13.47
N LEU A 228 29.44 1.17 13.41
CA LEU A 228 29.60 -0.28 13.43
C LEU A 228 29.45 -0.82 12.01
N ILE A 229 30.46 -1.55 11.55
CA ILE A 229 30.40 -2.37 10.35
C ILE A 229 30.32 -3.82 10.79
N THR A 230 29.23 -4.49 10.43
CA THR A 230 29.07 -5.94 10.56
C THR A 230 29.22 -6.56 9.18
N ALA A 231 30.16 -7.50 9.03
CA ALA A 231 30.44 -8.13 7.75
C ALA A 231 30.65 -9.65 7.89
N LYS A 232 30.54 -10.35 6.77
CA LYS A 232 30.92 -11.75 6.57
C LYS A 232 31.68 -11.81 5.26
N MET A 233 32.77 -12.55 5.24
CA MET A 233 33.50 -12.83 4.02
C MET A 233 33.41 -14.30 3.67
N THR A 234 33.54 -14.57 2.38
CA THR A 234 33.81 -15.90 1.85
C THR A 234 35.22 -15.86 1.25
N ILE A 235 36.03 -16.84 1.62
CA ILE A 235 37.38 -17.04 1.10
C ILE A 235 37.36 -18.38 0.36
N ILE A 236 37.84 -18.41 -0.89
CA ILE A 236 37.94 -19.65 -1.66
C ILE A 236 39.34 -19.84 -2.25
N ASP A 237 39.79 -21.08 -2.25
CA ASP A 237 40.90 -21.54 -3.06
C ASP A 237 40.54 -21.41 -4.55
N VAL A 238 41.41 -20.75 -5.32
CA VAL A 238 41.12 -20.33 -6.71
C VAL A 238 41.36 -21.42 -7.75
N GLU A 239 42.00 -22.54 -7.40
CA GLU A 239 42.20 -23.67 -8.32
C GLU A 239 41.06 -24.71 -8.21
N THR A 240 40.62 -25.00 -6.99
CA THR A 240 39.59 -26.01 -6.71
C THR A 240 38.20 -25.42 -6.50
N LEU A 241 38.08 -24.09 -6.43
CA LEU A 241 36.88 -23.35 -6.04
C LEU A 241 36.28 -23.87 -4.71
N LYS A 242 37.13 -24.27 -3.76
CA LYS A 242 36.69 -24.73 -2.43
C LYS A 242 36.76 -23.60 -1.43
N GLU A 243 35.76 -23.53 -0.55
CA GLU A 243 35.80 -22.62 0.59
C GLU A 243 37.01 -22.97 1.46
N ASP A 244 37.92 -22.00 1.61
CA ASP A 244 39.07 -22.12 2.48
C ASP A 244 38.63 -21.90 3.93
N LYS A 245 39.13 -22.74 4.83
CA LYS A 245 38.78 -22.76 6.26
C LYS A 245 39.95 -22.39 7.15
N GLU A 246 41.08 -22.00 6.58
CA GLU A 246 42.20 -21.45 7.34
C GLU A 246 41.99 -19.96 7.67
N PRO A 247 42.60 -19.46 8.78
CA PRO A 247 42.42 -18.09 9.24
C PRO A 247 43.39 -17.11 8.56
N HIS A 248 42.88 -16.22 7.72
CA HIS A 248 43.67 -15.28 6.89
C HIS A 248 43.75 -13.86 7.45
N ILE A 249 44.88 -13.17 7.33
CA ILE A 249 45.06 -11.78 7.80
C ILE A 249 44.65 -10.79 6.70
N ILE A 250 43.37 -10.42 6.70
CA ILE A 250 42.79 -9.50 5.72
C ILE A 250 43.10 -8.04 6.07
N GLN A 251 43.43 -7.26 5.05
CA GLN A 251 43.58 -5.81 5.11
C GLN A 251 42.31 -5.12 4.60
N PHE A 252 41.87 -4.08 5.30
CA PHE A 252 40.70 -3.27 4.95
C PHE A 252 41.09 -1.80 4.85
N GLU A 253 40.71 -1.15 3.75
CA GLU A 253 40.74 0.30 3.58
C GLU A 253 39.29 0.80 3.49
N ILE A 254 38.78 1.34 4.58
CA ILE A 254 37.41 1.84 4.70
C ILE A 254 37.42 3.34 4.49
N THR A 255 36.53 3.84 3.65
CA THR A 255 36.35 5.25 3.31
C THR A 255 34.89 5.65 3.51
N ILE A 256 34.63 6.76 4.19
CA ILE A 256 33.27 7.27 4.45
C ILE A 256 33.14 8.72 3.96
N GLY A 257 31.96 9.03 3.42
CA GLY A 257 31.61 10.30 2.80
C GLY A 257 32.00 10.41 1.34
N LYS A 258 31.55 11.49 0.71
CA LYS A 258 31.94 11.85 -0.66
C LYS A 258 33.43 12.22 -0.70
N ASP A 259 34.03 12.12 -1.88
CA ASP A 259 35.39 12.60 -2.19
C ASP A 259 36.51 12.08 -1.27
N LYS A 260 36.32 10.87 -0.71
CA LYS A 260 37.24 10.20 0.23
C LYS A 260 37.54 11.00 1.52
N ALA A 261 36.58 11.78 2.00
CA ALA A 261 36.77 12.72 3.11
C ALA A 261 37.38 12.11 4.39
N GLN A 262 37.12 10.83 4.69
CA GLN A 262 37.65 10.13 5.85
C GLN A 262 38.06 8.70 5.50
N VAL A 263 39.24 8.25 5.93
CA VAL A 263 39.82 6.93 5.58
C VAL A 263 40.41 6.24 6.83
N TRP A 264 40.11 4.95 7.00
CA TRP A 264 40.67 4.09 8.04
C TRP A 264 41.26 2.81 7.44
N LYS A 265 42.50 2.49 7.82
CA LYS A 265 43.10 1.18 7.53
C LYS A 265 43.00 0.26 8.74
N ARG A 266 42.69 -1.02 8.52
CA ARG A 266 42.60 -2.07 9.55
C ARG A 266 43.19 -3.39 9.04
N LYS A 267 43.72 -4.20 9.95
CA LYS A 267 44.05 -5.62 9.74
C LYS A 267 43.19 -6.46 10.68
N LYS A 268 42.71 -7.61 10.22
CA LYS A 268 41.98 -8.57 11.06
C LYS A 268 42.15 -9.99 10.54
N THR A 269 42.32 -10.94 11.44
CA THR A 269 42.25 -12.37 11.11
C THR A 269 40.79 -12.74 10.83
N ILE A 270 40.50 -13.27 9.65
CA ILE A 270 39.18 -13.65 9.15
C ILE A 270 39.17 -15.15 8.85
N LEU A 271 38.12 -15.83 9.29
CA LEU A 271 37.79 -17.20 8.91
C LEU A 271 36.64 -17.14 7.90
N SER A 272 36.68 -17.91 6.81
CA SER A 272 35.59 -17.91 5.83
C SER A 272 34.26 -18.27 6.48
N GLY A 273 33.20 -17.59 6.05
CA GLY A 273 31.85 -17.81 6.52
C GLY A 273 31.56 -17.25 7.92
N GLN A 274 32.56 -16.82 8.69
CA GLN A 274 32.35 -16.22 10.01
C GLN A 274 31.97 -14.73 9.89
N ARG A 275 31.03 -14.26 10.73
CA ARG A 275 30.75 -12.84 10.90
C ARG A 275 31.79 -12.15 11.78
N PHE A 276 32.11 -10.92 11.44
CA PHE A 276 33.01 -10.07 12.22
C PHE A 276 32.54 -8.61 12.24
N GLU A 277 32.90 -7.92 13.32
CA GLU A 277 32.70 -6.47 13.45
C GLU A 277 33.99 -5.70 13.14
N ILE A 278 33.86 -4.51 12.56
CA ILE A 278 34.86 -3.43 12.58
C ILE A 278 34.18 -2.21 13.19
N LYS A 279 34.81 -1.61 14.21
CA LYS A 279 34.32 -0.42 14.91
C LYS A 279 35.17 0.80 14.54
N ILE A 280 34.49 1.85 14.09
CA ILE A 280 35.06 3.18 13.86
C ILE A 280 34.57 4.04 15.03
N HIS A 281 35.48 4.42 15.93
CA HIS A 281 35.13 5.07 17.20
C HIS A 281 34.49 6.45 17.03
N SER A 282 34.85 7.16 15.96
CA SER A 282 34.22 8.42 15.57
C SER A 282 34.45 8.63 14.08
N ALA A 283 33.39 8.99 13.37
CA ALA A 283 33.39 9.57 12.04
C ALA A 283 32.47 10.79 12.05
N ASP A 284 32.83 11.81 11.29
CA ASP A 284 31.90 12.87 10.93
C ASP A 284 30.85 12.31 9.95
N VAL A 285 29.58 12.31 10.33
CA VAL A 285 28.46 11.71 9.58
C VAL A 285 27.35 12.75 9.39
N ASN A 286 26.81 12.86 8.18
CA ASN A 286 25.62 13.64 7.92
C ASN A 286 24.38 12.79 8.27
N ILE A 287 23.42 13.36 9.01
CA ILE A 287 22.24 12.63 9.50
C ILE A 287 21.12 12.64 8.46
N TRP A 288 20.56 11.47 8.17
CA TRP A 288 19.40 11.33 7.29
C TRP A 288 18.08 11.63 8.02
N ASN A 289 17.18 12.34 7.36
CA ASN A 289 15.82 12.61 7.84
C ASN A 289 14.83 12.37 6.69
N PRO A 290 13.56 11.99 6.97
CA PRO A 290 12.52 12.07 5.97
C PRO A 290 12.23 13.52 5.58
N TRP A 291 11.68 13.73 4.37
CA TRP A 291 11.52 15.05 3.76
C TRP A 291 10.74 16.06 4.63
N SER A 292 9.80 15.57 5.43
CA SER A 292 8.96 16.38 6.33
C SER A 292 9.64 16.76 7.65
N LEU A 293 10.77 16.14 8.00
CA LEU A 293 11.57 16.45 9.20
C LEU A 293 12.92 17.10 8.89
N GLY A 294 13.46 16.98 7.68
CA GLY A 294 14.73 17.59 7.29
C GLY A 294 15.30 17.06 5.97
N SER A 295 16.61 17.24 5.77
CA SER A 295 17.30 16.78 4.56
C SER A 295 17.56 15.25 4.61
N PRO A 296 17.28 14.50 3.52
CA PRO A 296 17.63 13.08 3.38
C PRO A 296 19.11 12.88 3.04
N ASN A 297 20.01 13.32 3.93
CA ASN A 297 21.45 13.23 3.69
C ASN A 297 21.90 11.77 3.62
N ILE A 298 22.45 11.33 2.47
CA ILE A 298 23.00 9.97 2.30
C ILE A 298 24.49 9.95 2.61
N GLU A 299 24.89 9.22 3.65
CA GLU A 299 26.29 8.97 3.97
C GLU A 299 26.79 7.71 3.24
N THR A 300 27.75 7.88 2.34
CA THR A 300 28.31 6.79 1.52
C THR A 300 29.48 6.09 2.21
N ILE A 301 29.64 4.80 1.98
CA ILE A 301 30.80 4.02 2.43
C ILE A 301 31.35 3.14 1.32
N ASN A 302 32.68 3.10 1.25
CA ASN A 302 33.48 2.24 0.39
C ASN A 302 34.42 1.41 1.26
N ALA A 303 34.51 0.10 1.02
CA ALA A 303 35.41 -0.77 1.77
C ALA A 303 36.20 -1.65 0.79
N ARG A 304 37.46 -1.27 0.56
CA ARG A 304 38.43 -2.03 -0.24
C ARG A 304 39.08 -3.08 0.64
N VAL A 305 39.20 -4.29 0.10
CA VAL A 305 39.73 -5.48 0.78
C VAL A 305 41.01 -5.90 0.08
N LEU A 306 42.07 -6.12 0.84
CA LEU A 306 43.34 -6.60 0.31
C LEU A 306 43.71 -7.96 0.94
N PHE A 307 44.03 -8.91 0.07
CA PHE A 307 44.49 -10.28 0.37
C PHE A 307 45.93 -10.39 -0.15
N ASP A 308 46.86 -10.83 0.70
CA ASP A 308 48.31 -10.86 0.42
C ASP A 308 48.93 -9.56 -0.15
N GLY A 309 48.26 -8.43 0.06
CA GLY A 309 48.66 -7.10 -0.43
C GLY A 309 48.03 -6.70 -1.78
N ASN A 310 47.36 -7.62 -2.47
CA ASN A 310 46.61 -7.36 -3.70
C ASN A 310 45.16 -6.97 -3.40
N LEU A 311 44.52 -6.18 -4.26
CA LEU A 311 43.10 -5.86 -4.10
C LEU A 311 42.26 -7.10 -4.49
N THR A 312 41.37 -7.53 -3.60
CA THR A 312 40.52 -8.71 -3.80
C THR A 312 39.03 -8.37 -3.89
N ASP A 313 38.56 -7.33 -3.20
CA ASP A 313 37.16 -6.90 -3.29
C ASP A 313 37.01 -5.41 -2.98
N GLU A 314 35.91 -4.82 -3.43
CA GLU A 314 35.53 -3.45 -3.12
C GLU A 314 34.01 -3.32 -2.95
N TYR A 315 33.56 -3.25 -1.70
CA TYR A 315 32.17 -2.94 -1.37
C TYR A 315 31.88 -1.44 -1.54
N ARG A 316 30.68 -1.12 -2.07
CA ARG A 316 30.16 0.23 -2.30
C ARG A 316 28.69 0.30 -1.88
N GLY A 317 28.38 1.13 -0.88
CA GLY A 317 27.01 1.28 -0.39
C GLY A 317 26.83 2.45 0.58
N LYS A 318 25.85 2.32 1.47
CA LYS A 318 25.40 3.37 2.40
C LYS A 318 25.75 3.01 3.86
N VAL A 319 25.93 4.03 4.69
CA VAL A 319 25.89 3.91 6.16
C VAL A 319 24.46 4.28 6.59
N VAL A 320 23.77 3.42 7.32
CA VAL A 320 22.50 3.81 7.96
C VAL A 320 22.82 4.81 9.07
N ASN A 321 22.41 6.05 8.82
CA ASN A 321 22.91 7.27 9.44
C ASN A 321 21.79 8.07 10.14
N ARG A 322 20.82 7.37 10.74
CA ARG A 322 19.66 7.96 11.43
C ARG A 322 19.05 7.02 12.46
N HIS A 323 18.59 7.59 13.57
CA HIS A 323 17.93 6.87 14.65
C HIS A 323 16.47 6.60 14.34
N ILE A 324 15.93 5.50 14.86
CA ILE A 324 14.50 5.19 14.87
C ILE A 324 14.10 4.74 16.26
N GLU A 325 12.99 5.27 16.76
CA GLU A 325 12.20 4.62 17.79
C GLU A 325 10.77 4.42 17.29
N TRP A 326 10.21 3.26 17.60
CA TRP A 326 8.76 3.09 17.62
C TRP A 326 8.31 3.16 19.08
N LEU A 327 7.29 3.97 19.33
CA LEU A 327 6.77 4.33 20.65
C LEU A 327 5.30 3.95 20.76
N LYS A 328 4.82 3.73 21.99
CA LYS A 328 3.38 3.55 22.23
C LYS A 328 2.66 4.89 22.13
N ASN A 329 1.48 4.90 21.53
CA ASN A 329 0.64 6.10 21.49
C ASN A 329 0.20 6.46 22.92
N PRO A 330 0.10 7.76 23.27
CA PRO A 330 -0.41 8.19 24.57
C PRO A 330 -1.77 7.55 24.90
N GLY A 331 -1.97 7.12 26.14
CA GLY A 331 -3.21 6.47 26.58
C GLY A 331 -3.49 5.06 26.04
N SER A 332 -2.64 4.51 25.17
CA SER A 332 -2.86 3.20 24.54
C SER A 332 -2.98 2.04 25.56
N PRO A 333 -3.86 1.04 25.30
CA PRO A 333 -3.94 -0.17 26.10
C PRO A 333 -2.60 -0.88 26.31
N LYS A 334 -2.44 -1.50 27.48
CA LYS A 334 -1.18 -2.15 27.90
C LYS A 334 -0.68 -3.19 26.88
N ASN A 335 -1.59 -3.89 26.21
CA ASN A 335 -1.32 -4.92 25.21
C ASN A 335 -1.09 -4.41 23.77
N SER A 336 -1.32 -3.13 23.46
CA SER A 336 -1.11 -2.58 22.11
C SER A 336 0.36 -2.62 21.68
N GLU A 337 0.62 -2.66 20.37
CA GLU A 337 1.97 -2.49 19.83
C GLU A 337 2.40 -1.00 19.85
N LYS A 338 3.51 -0.67 19.19
CA LYS A 338 4.12 0.67 19.21
C LYS A 338 3.87 1.42 17.90
N TRP A 339 2.76 2.13 17.80
CA TRP A 339 2.29 2.74 16.53
C TRP A 339 2.80 4.16 16.25
N THR A 340 3.46 4.83 17.20
CA THR A 340 4.04 6.16 17.00
C THR A 340 5.48 6.05 16.50
N CYS A 341 5.77 6.51 15.28
CA CYS A 341 7.13 6.53 14.73
C CYS A 341 7.90 7.79 15.16
N SER A 342 9.20 7.65 15.46
CA SER A 342 10.12 8.75 15.80
C SER A 342 11.46 8.56 15.09
N ILE A 343 11.89 9.59 14.35
CA ILE A 343 13.16 9.60 13.61
C ILE A 343 14.06 10.68 14.23
N ASN A 344 15.29 10.31 14.61
CA ASN A 344 16.23 11.23 15.27
C ASN A 344 15.63 11.99 16.49
N GLY A 345 14.75 11.32 17.25
CA GLY A 345 14.05 11.90 18.40
C GLY A 345 12.85 12.78 18.06
N LYS A 346 12.63 13.11 16.79
CA LYS A 346 11.46 13.86 16.29
C LYS A 346 10.38 12.85 15.88
N LYS A 347 9.24 12.85 16.59
CA LYS A 347 8.05 12.08 16.19
C LYS A 347 7.59 12.52 14.80
N ILE A 348 7.08 11.59 14.00
CA ILE A 348 6.51 11.88 12.68
C ILE A 348 5.04 11.50 12.61
N PHE A 349 4.28 12.35 11.93
CA PHE A 349 2.91 12.07 11.56
C PHE A 349 2.87 11.20 10.30
N LEU A 350 2.23 10.02 10.36
CA LEU A 350 2.23 9.07 9.25
C LEU A 350 1.05 9.32 8.30
N ARG A 351 1.34 9.95 7.16
CA ARG A 351 0.45 10.03 5.98
C ARG A 351 1.01 9.17 4.86
N GLY A 352 0.16 8.58 4.03
CA GLY A 352 0.62 7.96 2.79
C GLY A 352 -0.30 6.92 2.18
N PHE A 353 0.31 5.85 1.66
CA PHE A 353 -0.38 4.86 0.83
C PHE A 353 0.20 3.44 0.99
N ASN A 354 -0.67 2.46 0.80
CA ASN A 354 -0.30 1.08 0.54
C ASN A 354 0.21 0.94 -0.89
N TRP A 355 1.47 0.54 -1.02
CA TRP A 355 2.15 0.34 -2.27
C TRP A 355 2.02 -1.11 -2.72
N VAL A 356 1.49 -1.28 -3.94
CA VAL A 356 1.43 -2.55 -4.67
C VAL A 356 2.35 -2.49 -5.90
N PRO A 357 2.90 -3.63 -6.35
CA PRO A 357 3.79 -3.69 -7.52
C PRO A 357 3.19 -3.02 -8.77
N PRO A 358 3.85 -2.01 -9.38
CA PRO A 358 3.27 -1.22 -10.48
C PRO A 358 2.95 -1.93 -11.80
N ASP A 359 3.23 -3.23 -11.93
CA ASP A 359 2.91 -4.10 -13.07
C ASP A 359 2.96 -5.57 -12.61
N SER A 360 2.02 -6.41 -13.05
CA SER A 360 2.01 -7.86 -12.78
C SER A 360 3.14 -8.61 -13.52
N ILE A 361 3.72 -8.02 -14.58
CA ILE A 361 4.94 -8.49 -15.25
C ILE A 361 6.14 -7.80 -14.59
N PHE A 362 6.41 -8.14 -13.32
CA PHE A 362 7.38 -7.44 -12.44
C PHE A 362 8.73 -7.11 -13.08
N ALA A 363 9.20 -7.98 -13.97
CA ALA A 363 10.47 -7.82 -14.68
C ALA A 363 10.55 -6.51 -15.50
N ARG A 364 9.44 -6.06 -16.12
CA ARG A 364 9.41 -4.86 -17.00
C ARG A 364 9.17 -3.53 -16.26
N ILE A 365 8.95 -3.53 -14.94
CA ILE A 365 8.86 -2.28 -14.15
C ILE A 365 10.20 -1.55 -14.23
N SER A 366 10.24 -0.37 -14.85
CA SER A 366 11.47 0.42 -15.04
C SER A 366 11.77 1.37 -13.87
N ASP A 367 13.02 1.81 -13.78
CA ASP A 367 13.49 2.75 -12.76
C ASP A 367 12.74 4.09 -12.84
N GLU A 368 12.40 4.55 -14.05
CA GLU A 368 11.60 5.76 -14.31
C GLU A 368 10.16 5.59 -13.83
N LYS A 369 9.59 4.38 -13.93
CA LYS A 369 8.25 4.08 -13.41
C LYS A 369 8.24 4.08 -11.88
N TYR A 370 9.29 3.60 -11.22
CA TYR A 370 9.43 3.75 -9.76
C TYR A 370 9.55 5.22 -9.34
N LYS A 371 10.50 5.95 -9.94
CA LYS A 371 10.75 7.37 -9.62
C LYS A 371 9.47 8.20 -9.72
N LYS A 372 8.83 8.17 -10.89
CA LYS A 372 7.59 8.90 -11.18
C LYS A 372 6.44 8.62 -10.20
N LEU A 373 6.36 7.41 -9.65
CA LEU A 373 5.31 7.05 -8.69
C LEU A 373 5.65 7.48 -7.26
N VAL A 374 6.93 7.50 -6.89
CA VAL A 374 7.40 8.11 -5.64
C VAL A 374 7.28 9.64 -5.71
N ASP A 375 7.54 10.25 -6.86
CA ASP A 375 7.32 11.68 -7.13
C ASP A 375 5.85 12.06 -6.86
N TYR A 376 4.90 11.32 -7.44
CA TYR A 376 3.47 11.53 -7.18
C TYR A 376 3.10 11.35 -5.70
N ALA A 377 3.72 10.40 -4.99
CA ALA A 377 3.49 10.25 -3.54
C ALA A 377 4.02 11.48 -2.76
N LEU A 378 5.20 12.01 -3.12
CA LEU A 378 5.79 13.21 -2.51
C LEU A 378 4.96 14.48 -2.83
N GLU A 379 4.48 14.64 -4.06
CA GLU A 379 3.55 15.70 -4.46
C GLU A 379 2.25 15.67 -3.64
N MET A 380 1.75 14.46 -3.33
CA MET A 380 0.62 14.24 -2.42
C MET A 380 0.97 14.36 -0.92
N ASN A 381 2.17 14.83 -0.57
CA ASN A 381 2.65 14.99 0.81
C ASN A 381 2.67 13.68 1.63
N THR A 382 3.00 12.55 0.98
CA THR A 382 3.17 11.23 1.62
C THR A 382 4.45 11.18 2.46
N ASP A 383 4.36 10.81 3.74
CA ASP A 383 5.52 10.51 4.57
C ASP A 383 5.99 9.06 4.42
N MET A 384 5.05 8.12 4.22
CA MET A 384 5.32 6.67 4.26
C MET A 384 4.60 5.88 3.16
N LEU A 385 5.31 4.92 2.56
CA LEU A 385 4.72 3.86 1.74
C LEU A 385 4.79 2.52 2.48
N ARG A 386 3.65 1.82 2.60
CA ARG A 386 3.56 0.45 3.12
C ARG A 386 3.65 -0.54 1.96
N ILE A 387 4.77 -1.27 1.85
CA ILE A 387 5.00 -2.26 0.78
C ILE A 387 4.20 -3.52 1.12
N TRP A 388 2.99 -3.60 0.59
CA TRP A 388 1.95 -4.55 0.99
C TRP A 388 2.35 -6.03 0.84
N GLY A 389 2.04 -6.86 1.84
CA GLY A 389 2.52 -8.23 1.99
C GLY A 389 2.13 -9.23 0.90
N GLY A 390 1.21 -8.92 -0.01
CA GLY A 390 0.98 -9.77 -1.19
C GLY A 390 1.87 -9.45 -2.40
N GLY A 391 2.65 -8.37 -2.35
CA GLY A 391 3.49 -7.84 -3.43
C GLY A 391 4.87 -8.50 -3.55
N ILE A 392 5.92 -7.70 -3.74
CA ILE A 392 7.33 -8.13 -3.84
C ILE A 392 8.22 -7.28 -2.91
N GLU A 393 9.40 -7.79 -2.55
CA GLU A 393 10.54 -6.90 -2.30
C GLU A 393 10.84 -6.18 -3.63
N GLU A 394 10.71 -4.86 -3.63
CA GLU A 394 10.86 -4.09 -4.86
C GLU A 394 12.30 -4.15 -5.43
N LYS A 395 12.51 -3.56 -6.61
CA LYS A 395 13.86 -3.45 -7.17
C LYS A 395 14.64 -2.37 -6.41
N ARG A 396 15.95 -2.58 -6.23
CA ARG A 396 16.85 -1.63 -5.55
C ARG A 396 16.63 -0.15 -5.93
N PRO A 397 16.39 0.24 -7.19
CA PRO A 397 16.12 1.63 -7.59
C PRO A 397 14.93 2.29 -6.90
N PHE A 398 13.91 1.53 -6.46
CA PHE A 398 12.83 2.05 -5.63
C PHE A 398 13.35 2.52 -4.26
N TYR A 399 14.00 1.62 -3.52
CA TYR A 399 14.52 1.93 -2.19
C TYR A 399 15.65 2.97 -2.24
N ASP A 400 16.51 2.94 -3.26
CA ASP A 400 17.55 3.97 -3.45
C ASP A 400 16.92 5.35 -3.69
N TYR A 401 15.82 5.45 -4.44
CA TYR A 401 15.13 6.73 -4.67
C TYR A 401 14.31 7.20 -3.46
N CYS A 402 13.69 6.27 -2.72
CA CYS A 402 13.03 6.58 -1.45
C CYS A 402 14.01 7.06 -0.39
N ASP A 403 15.23 6.48 -0.34
CA ASP A 403 16.32 7.02 0.48
C ASP A 403 16.70 8.45 0.06
N GLU A 404 16.91 8.69 -1.23
CA GLU A 404 17.38 9.97 -1.77
C GLU A 404 16.38 11.12 -1.59
N ASN A 405 15.07 10.82 -1.57
CA ASN A 405 14.01 11.81 -1.41
C ASN A 405 13.35 11.81 -0.01
N GLY A 406 13.85 11.02 0.95
CA GLY A 406 13.35 11.05 2.32
C GLY A 406 11.96 10.43 2.51
N MET A 407 11.58 9.47 1.69
CA MET A 407 10.34 8.70 1.83
C MET A 407 10.52 7.58 2.85
N LEU A 408 9.62 7.43 3.83
CA LEU A 408 9.65 6.30 4.76
C LEU A 408 9.06 5.05 4.10
N ILE A 409 9.63 3.88 4.43
CA ILE A 409 9.19 2.58 3.94
C ILE A 409 8.88 1.65 5.13
N TRP A 410 7.64 1.18 5.16
CA TRP A 410 7.22 0.01 5.93
C TRP A 410 7.34 -1.20 5.01
N GLN A 411 8.20 -2.16 5.36
CA GLN A 411 8.43 -3.35 4.53
C GLN A 411 7.68 -4.56 5.08
N GLU A 412 6.71 -5.08 4.33
CA GLU A 412 6.12 -6.38 4.65
C GLU A 412 6.87 -7.54 4.00
N TYR A 413 6.78 -8.72 4.60
CA TYR A 413 7.19 -9.97 3.97
C TYR A 413 6.07 -10.53 3.06
N PRO A 414 6.39 -11.38 2.05
CA PRO A 414 5.47 -11.78 0.97
C PRO A 414 4.39 -12.81 1.41
N PHE A 415 3.62 -12.48 2.44
CA PHE A 415 2.55 -13.28 3.04
C PHE A 415 1.26 -12.46 3.18
N ALA A 416 0.12 -13.00 2.76
CA ALA A 416 -1.17 -12.29 2.74
C ALA A 416 -2.39 -13.20 2.90
N CYS A 417 -3.31 -12.82 3.80
CA CYS A 417 -4.72 -13.25 3.89
C CYS A 417 -4.94 -14.78 3.84
N THR A 418 -4.09 -15.57 4.51
CA THR A 418 -4.18 -17.05 4.49
C THR A 418 -3.37 -17.72 5.61
N ASN A 419 -3.42 -19.06 5.67
CA ASN A 419 -2.59 -19.89 6.53
C ASN A 419 -1.51 -20.59 5.71
N TYR A 420 -0.27 -20.58 6.20
CA TYR A 420 0.89 -21.08 5.49
C TYR A 420 1.35 -22.48 5.98
N PRO A 421 2.03 -23.27 5.11
CA PRO A 421 2.63 -24.54 5.48
C PRO A 421 3.62 -24.41 6.66
N LYS A 422 3.80 -25.51 7.38
CA LYS A 422 4.62 -25.60 8.63
C LYS A 422 5.72 -26.65 8.54
N GLU A 423 5.79 -27.34 7.41
CA GLU A 423 6.76 -28.35 7.05
C GLU A 423 8.15 -27.73 6.88
N GLU A 424 9.18 -28.41 7.37
CA GLU A 424 10.56 -27.91 7.41
C GLU A 424 11.06 -27.44 6.03
N ASN A 425 10.72 -28.15 4.96
CA ASN A 425 11.06 -27.77 3.58
C ASN A 425 10.49 -26.40 3.17
N TYR A 426 9.29 -26.05 3.63
CA TYR A 426 8.70 -24.73 3.35
C TYR A 426 9.32 -23.66 4.25
N LEU A 427 9.46 -23.96 5.55
CA LEU A 427 10.07 -23.03 6.53
C LEU A 427 11.53 -22.70 6.19
N ASN A 428 12.30 -23.64 5.63
CA ASN A 428 13.64 -23.40 5.13
C ASN A 428 13.68 -22.43 3.94
N ILE A 429 12.67 -22.45 3.05
CA ILE A 429 12.51 -21.45 1.99
C ILE A 429 12.14 -20.10 2.60
N VAL A 430 11.18 -20.05 3.55
CA VAL A 430 10.80 -18.82 4.27
C VAL A 430 12.03 -18.17 4.94
N GLN A 431 12.79 -18.94 5.71
CA GLN A 431 14.00 -18.46 6.41
C GLN A 431 15.03 -17.88 5.43
N LYS A 432 15.33 -18.61 4.34
CA LYS A 432 16.29 -18.19 3.32
C LYS A 432 15.85 -16.91 2.60
N GLU A 433 14.64 -16.92 2.04
CA GLU A 433 14.14 -15.83 1.20
C GLU A 433 13.90 -14.56 2.03
N CYS A 434 13.26 -14.68 3.20
CA CYS A 434 12.90 -13.54 4.02
C CYS A 434 14.12 -12.96 4.75
N SER A 435 15.08 -13.77 5.20
CA SER A 435 16.36 -13.23 5.65
C SER A 435 17.14 -12.57 4.52
N GLY A 436 17.03 -13.08 3.29
CA GLY A 436 17.52 -12.39 2.09
C GLY A 436 16.92 -11.00 1.94
N ILE A 437 15.59 -10.86 2.09
CA ILE A 437 14.91 -9.56 2.08
C ILE A 437 15.51 -8.65 3.16
N THR A 438 15.52 -9.08 4.43
CA THR A 438 16.06 -8.30 5.56
C THR A 438 17.51 -7.84 5.33
N LEU A 439 18.37 -8.73 4.83
CA LEU A 439 19.79 -8.45 4.57
C LEU A 439 19.99 -7.40 3.46
N ARG A 440 19.07 -7.36 2.48
CA ARG A 440 19.05 -6.34 1.41
C ARG A 440 18.42 -5.03 1.89
N THR A 441 17.20 -5.07 2.40
CA THR A 441 16.44 -3.86 2.74
C THR A 441 16.99 -3.11 3.95
N ARG A 442 17.74 -3.76 4.86
CA ARG A 442 18.31 -3.07 6.05
C ARG A 442 19.30 -1.95 5.73
N GLN A 443 19.94 -1.95 4.56
CA GLN A 443 20.91 -0.91 4.18
C GLN A 443 20.27 0.45 3.83
N HIS A 444 18.96 0.47 3.63
CA HIS A 444 18.22 1.64 3.18
C HIS A 444 17.72 2.45 4.41
N PRO A 445 18.17 3.71 4.62
CA PRO A 445 17.62 4.56 5.68
C PRO A 445 16.11 4.84 5.54
N SER A 446 15.54 4.75 4.35
CA SER A 446 14.08 4.79 4.12
C SER A 446 13.32 3.66 4.81
N VAL A 447 13.87 2.44 4.86
CA VAL A 447 13.21 1.28 5.49
C VAL A 447 13.26 1.44 7.00
N VAL A 448 12.10 1.72 7.62
CA VAL A 448 11.98 2.10 9.03
C VAL A 448 11.27 1.08 9.93
N VAL A 449 10.55 0.13 9.34
CA VAL A 449 9.91 -0.98 10.07
C VAL A 449 9.72 -2.19 9.17
N TYR A 450 9.67 -3.37 9.78
CA TYR A 450 9.28 -4.62 9.14
C TYR A 450 7.94 -5.12 9.69
N CYS A 451 7.13 -5.75 8.85
CA CYS A 451 5.88 -6.40 9.25
C CYS A 451 5.81 -7.84 8.70
N GLY A 452 5.27 -8.77 9.48
CA GLY A 452 5.11 -10.18 9.09
C GLY A 452 4.27 -10.42 7.83
N GLY A 453 3.40 -9.48 7.44
CA GLY A 453 2.56 -9.54 6.24
C GLY A 453 1.11 -9.09 6.49
N ASN A 454 0.22 -9.43 5.57
CA ASN A 454 -1.15 -8.91 5.50
C ASN A 454 -2.23 -9.88 6.05
N GLU A 455 -3.15 -9.38 6.87
CA GLU A 455 -4.46 -9.96 7.23
C GLU A 455 -4.50 -11.47 7.51
N PHE A 456 -3.50 -12.02 8.20
CA PHE A 456 -3.52 -13.41 8.64
C PHE A 456 -3.41 -13.55 10.16
N ASN A 457 -3.88 -14.68 10.69
CA ASN A 457 -3.77 -14.94 12.11
C ASN A 457 -2.29 -15.24 12.48
N PRO A 458 -1.61 -14.41 13.29
CA PRO A 458 -0.19 -14.57 13.56
C PRO A 458 0.10 -15.72 14.54
N TYR A 459 -0.89 -16.19 15.30
CA TYR A 459 -0.77 -17.35 16.17
C TYR A 459 -0.87 -18.66 15.37
N ILE A 460 -1.75 -18.73 14.36
CA ILE A 460 -1.82 -19.88 13.45
C ILE A 460 -0.54 -19.95 12.60
N ASN A 461 -0.03 -18.80 12.14
CA ASN A 461 1.20 -18.68 11.34
C ASN A 461 2.48 -18.49 12.19
N ALA A 462 2.45 -18.79 13.49
CA ALA A 462 3.56 -18.54 14.42
C ALA A 462 4.94 -19.10 13.96
N PRO A 463 5.07 -20.27 13.30
CA PRO A 463 6.36 -20.73 12.80
C PRO A 463 6.98 -19.79 11.75
N VAL A 464 6.17 -19.25 10.84
CA VAL A 464 6.60 -18.23 9.86
C VAL A 464 6.96 -16.95 10.61
N ILE A 465 6.07 -16.44 11.46
CA ILE A 465 6.29 -15.17 12.19
C ILE A 465 7.55 -15.19 13.05
N ASN A 466 7.84 -16.30 13.73
CA ASN A 466 9.06 -16.45 14.54
C ASN A 466 10.32 -16.39 13.65
N ILE A 467 10.31 -16.97 12.45
CA ILE A 467 11.42 -16.88 11.49
C ILE A 467 11.64 -15.42 11.05
N LEU A 468 10.57 -14.69 10.74
CA LEU A 468 10.63 -13.30 10.30
C LEU A 468 11.14 -12.39 11.42
N LYS A 469 10.55 -12.51 12.61
CA LYS A 469 10.96 -11.78 13.82
C LYS A 469 12.43 -12.02 14.15
N ASN A 470 12.84 -13.29 14.25
CA ASN A 470 14.24 -13.66 14.54
C ASN A 470 15.19 -13.12 13.46
N SER A 471 14.75 -13.02 12.21
CA SER A 471 15.53 -12.38 11.15
C SER A 471 15.70 -10.88 11.37
N VAL A 472 14.67 -10.14 11.77
CA VAL A 472 14.79 -8.70 12.04
C VAL A 472 15.62 -8.45 13.30
N GLU A 473 15.34 -9.16 14.40
CA GLU A 473 16.08 -9.02 15.67
C GLU A 473 17.58 -9.35 15.53
N LYS A 474 17.94 -10.26 14.60
CA LYS A 474 19.34 -10.64 14.34
C LYS A 474 20.03 -9.78 13.27
N GLU A 475 19.32 -9.38 12.22
CA GLU A 475 19.92 -8.73 11.04
C GLU A 475 19.71 -7.22 10.97
N ALA A 476 18.64 -6.70 11.56
CA ALA A 476 18.23 -5.30 11.49
C ALA A 476 17.73 -4.82 12.87
N SER A 477 18.51 -5.09 13.92
CA SER A 477 18.15 -4.84 15.32
C SER A 477 17.90 -3.36 15.66
N ASP A 478 18.25 -2.44 14.77
CA ASP A 478 17.86 -1.03 14.81
C ASP A 478 16.46 -0.75 14.21
N ARG A 479 15.64 -1.78 13.97
CA ARG A 479 14.24 -1.70 13.50
C ARG A 479 13.28 -2.40 14.46
N HIS A 480 12.03 -1.95 14.43
CA HIS A 480 10.93 -2.69 15.04
C HIS A 480 10.37 -3.74 14.06
N PHE A 481 9.65 -4.73 14.59
CA PHE A 481 8.96 -5.77 13.84
C PHE A 481 7.51 -5.88 14.33
N PHE A 482 6.55 -5.59 13.45
CA PHE A 482 5.13 -5.86 13.68
C PHE A 482 4.78 -7.28 13.26
N TYR A 483 3.92 -7.96 14.03
CA TYR A 483 3.60 -9.37 13.81
C TYR A 483 2.81 -9.60 12.51
N VAL A 484 1.88 -8.70 12.19
CA VAL A 484 1.01 -8.68 11.00
C VAL A 484 0.28 -7.32 10.97
N SER A 485 -0.22 -6.87 9.82
CA SER A 485 -1.23 -5.80 9.72
C SER A 485 -2.59 -6.40 9.34
N PRO A 486 -3.70 -6.11 10.04
CA PRO A 486 -3.80 -5.31 11.26
C PRO A 486 -3.47 -6.11 12.53
N PHE A 487 -2.94 -5.45 13.55
CA PHE A 487 -2.72 -6.07 14.86
C PHE A 487 -2.77 -5.05 16.01
N ARG A 488 -3.48 -5.40 17.10
CA ARG A 488 -3.36 -4.78 18.44
C ARG A 488 -3.17 -3.25 18.45
N GLY A 489 -4.09 -2.53 17.82
CA GLY A 489 -4.10 -1.06 17.77
C GLY A 489 -4.02 -0.52 16.34
N ASP A 490 -3.42 -1.27 15.42
CA ASP A 490 -3.63 -1.08 13.98
C ASP A 490 -4.96 -1.73 13.55
N ASP A 491 -5.67 -1.12 12.58
CA ASP A 491 -6.94 -1.57 12.02
C ASP A 491 -6.97 -1.41 10.49
N HIS A 492 -7.78 -2.25 9.83
CA HIS A 492 -8.07 -2.19 8.39
C HIS A 492 -9.58 -1.91 8.23
N ASN A 493 -9.98 -0.64 8.06
CA ASN A 493 -11.39 -0.27 8.09
C ASN A 493 -12.11 -0.53 6.76
N TRP A 494 -12.33 -1.82 6.47
CA TRP A 494 -13.15 -2.29 5.35
C TRP A 494 -14.66 -2.28 5.64
N ARG A 495 -15.12 -1.63 6.72
CA ARG A 495 -16.56 -1.54 7.08
C ARG A 495 -17.32 -0.61 6.12
N TYR A 496 -16.70 0.49 5.70
CA TYR A 496 -17.26 1.42 4.72
C TYR A 496 -17.51 0.72 3.37
N TRP A 497 -16.44 0.44 2.62
CA TRP A 497 -16.54 -0.13 1.28
C TRP A 497 -16.96 -1.61 1.27
N GLY A 498 -16.27 -2.46 2.04
CA GLY A 498 -16.44 -3.91 2.00
C GLY A 498 -17.77 -4.41 2.56
N GLN A 499 -18.29 -3.75 3.60
CA GLN A 499 -19.58 -4.08 4.23
C GLN A 499 -20.73 -3.14 3.81
N ARG A 500 -20.44 -2.12 2.98
CA ARG A 500 -21.40 -1.10 2.51
C ARG A 500 -22.02 -0.26 3.64
N GLY A 501 -21.22 0.07 4.66
CA GLY A 501 -21.59 1.07 5.66
C GLY A 501 -21.58 2.49 5.07
N GLY A 502 -22.35 3.41 5.67
CA GLY A 502 -22.23 4.84 5.38
C GLY A 502 -21.00 5.47 6.04
N LEU A 503 -20.85 6.79 5.97
CA LEU A 503 -19.72 7.50 6.61
C LEU A 503 -19.67 7.28 8.13
N GLU A 504 -20.80 6.96 8.74
CA GLU A 504 -20.88 6.54 10.13
C GLU A 504 -20.00 5.33 10.42
N SER A 505 -19.58 4.53 9.43
CA SER A 505 -18.63 3.41 9.65
C SER A 505 -17.19 3.83 9.96
N PHE A 506 -16.86 5.12 9.87
CA PHE A 506 -15.67 5.72 10.48
C PHE A 506 -15.92 6.24 11.91
N GLU A 507 -17.19 6.31 12.34
CA GLU A 507 -17.65 6.87 13.63
C GLU A 507 -18.35 5.82 14.54
N ALA A 508 -18.67 4.64 14.00
CA ALA A 508 -19.73 3.76 14.49
C ALA A 508 -19.46 3.17 15.87
N ASP A 509 -18.19 2.98 16.21
CA ASP A 509 -17.78 2.83 17.58
C ASP A 509 -17.42 4.23 18.09
N GLY A 510 -18.22 4.81 19.01
CA GLY A 510 -17.83 5.97 19.84
C GLY A 510 -16.73 5.64 20.87
N ASN A 511 -15.83 4.74 20.46
CA ASN A 511 -14.77 4.02 21.15
C ASN A 511 -13.72 3.52 20.12
N SER A 512 -13.77 3.94 18.85
CA SER A 512 -12.91 3.50 17.74
C SER A 512 -11.46 3.95 17.92
N THR A 513 -10.79 3.30 18.86
CA THR A 513 -9.48 3.65 19.42
C THR A 513 -8.34 2.96 18.65
N PHE A 514 -8.47 2.96 17.32
CA PHE A 514 -7.36 2.61 16.44
C PHE A 514 -6.24 3.66 16.60
N GLN A 515 -5.02 3.14 16.74
CA GLN A 515 -3.76 3.86 16.99
C GLN A 515 -2.94 4.03 15.71
N LEU A 516 -3.27 3.21 14.71
CA LEU A 516 -2.94 3.37 13.30
C LEU A 516 -4.15 2.90 12.50
N LEU A 517 -4.35 3.48 11.32
CA LEU A 517 -5.26 2.97 10.30
C LEU A 517 -4.40 2.70 9.06
N SER A 518 -4.01 1.43 8.86
CA SER A 518 -3.05 1.06 7.81
C SER A 518 -3.70 0.66 6.49
N GLU A 519 -4.97 0.24 6.48
CA GLU A 519 -5.77 0.08 5.25
C GLU A 519 -7.17 0.69 5.41
N PHE A 520 -7.57 1.45 4.40
CA PHE A 520 -8.95 1.78 4.06
C PHE A 520 -9.00 2.30 2.62
N GLY A 521 -10.19 2.31 2.02
CA GLY A 521 -10.37 2.92 0.70
C GLY A 521 -11.74 2.64 0.09
N MET A 522 -11.92 3.18 -1.11
CA MET A 522 -13.08 2.96 -1.97
C MET A 522 -12.58 2.69 -3.38
N GLN A 523 -13.30 1.84 -4.13
CA GLN A 523 -12.94 1.54 -5.52
C GLN A 523 -13.42 2.67 -6.44
N ALA A 524 -12.56 3.10 -7.37
CA ALA A 524 -12.89 4.02 -8.45
C ALA A 524 -12.53 3.41 -9.80
N ALA A 525 -13.18 3.87 -10.86
CA ALA A 525 -12.77 3.57 -12.23
C ALA A 525 -11.48 4.37 -12.59
N PRO A 526 -10.60 3.85 -13.45
CA PRO A 526 -9.49 4.62 -13.99
C PRO A 526 -10.00 5.72 -14.92
N ASP A 527 -9.12 6.64 -15.31
CA ASP A 527 -9.47 7.67 -16.28
C ASP A 527 -9.89 7.06 -17.63
N LEU A 528 -10.72 7.80 -18.39
CA LEU A 528 -11.31 7.31 -19.64
C LEU A 528 -10.25 6.93 -20.70
N LYS A 529 -9.09 7.59 -20.73
CA LYS A 529 -8.01 7.26 -21.68
C LYS A 529 -7.32 5.95 -21.29
N THR A 530 -7.13 5.70 -20.00
CA THR A 530 -6.64 4.40 -19.48
C THR A 530 -7.65 3.27 -19.77
N LEU A 531 -8.95 3.49 -19.54
CA LEU A 531 -10.00 2.51 -19.87
C LEU A 531 -10.02 2.18 -21.37
N LEU A 532 -10.03 3.21 -22.22
CA LEU A 532 -10.01 3.08 -23.68
C LEU A 532 -8.78 2.33 -24.20
N ALA A 533 -7.63 2.45 -23.51
CA ALA A 533 -6.41 1.73 -23.88
C ALA A 533 -6.48 0.22 -23.56
N VAL A 534 -7.37 -0.21 -22.66
CA VAL A 534 -7.47 -1.60 -22.19
C VAL A 534 -8.57 -2.40 -22.90
N ILE A 535 -9.78 -1.83 -23.06
CA ILE A 535 -10.91 -2.53 -23.69
C ILE A 535 -11.16 -2.11 -25.15
N GLY A 536 -10.55 -1.00 -25.60
CA GLY A 536 -10.81 -0.43 -26.93
C GLY A 536 -12.14 0.31 -27.01
N LYS A 537 -12.27 1.22 -27.99
CA LYS A 537 -13.47 2.08 -28.16
C LYS A 537 -14.75 1.25 -28.27
N ASP A 538 -14.72 0.22 -29.10
CA ASP A 538 -15.89 -0.53 -29.54
C ASP A 538 -16.49 -1.42 -28.42
N GLN A 539 -15.86 -1.50 -27.25
CA GLN A 539 -16.35 -2.20 -26.05
C GLN A 539 -16.75 -1.25 -24.90
N VAL A 540 -16.62 0.07 -25.05
CA VAL A 540 -17.07 1.04 -24.03
C VAL A 540 -18.59 1.17 -24.04
N ASP A 541 -19.21 1.19 -25.23
CA ASP A 541 -20.67 1.34 -25.35
C ASP A 541 -21.43 0.04 -25.01
N ASP A 542 -20.74 -1.11 -24.96
CA ASP A 542 -21.31 -2.34 -24.41
C ASP A 542 -21.38 -2.27 -22.88
N SER A 543 -22.59 -1.97 -22.38
CA SER A 543 -22.83 -1.96 -20.93
C SER A 543 -22.51 -3.30 -20.26
N GLN A 544 -22.52 -4.44 -20.97
CA GLN A 544 -22.13 -5.72 -20.39
C GLN A 544 -20.60 -5.86 -20.32
N SER A 545 -19.83 -5.29 -21.23
CA SER A 545 -18.36 -5.21 -21.12
C SER A 545 -17.93 -4.28 -19.99
N ILE A 546 -18.53 -3.09 -19.86
CA ILE A 546 -18.31 -2.25 -18.66
C ILE A 546 -18.76 -2.97 -17.38
N LYS A 547 -19.95 -3.59 -17.35
CA LYS A 547 -20.41 -4.38 -16.19
C LYS A 547 -19.54 -5.61 -15.91
N ASN A 548 -18.89 -6.20 -16.91
CA ASN A 548 -17.92 -7.27 -16.68
C ASN A 548 -16.58 -6.73 -16.16
N TYR A 549 -16.26 -5.46 -16.42
CA TYR A 549 -15.08 -4.77 -15.87
C TYR A 549 -15.31 -4.22 -14.45
N THR A 550 -16.58 -4.02 -14.03
CA THR A 550 -16.95 -3.42 -12.73
C THR A 550 -17.74 -4.33 -11.77
N ASN A 551 -18.59 -5.24 -12.28
CA ASN A 551 -19.32 -6.22 -11.46
C ASN A 551 -18.61 -7.57 -11.34
N ASN A 552 -17.62 -7.88 -12.20
CA ASN A 552 -16.61 -8.81 -11.76
C ASN A 552 -15.89 -8.16 -10.59
N LYS A 553 -16.13 -8.74 -9.41
CA LYS A 553 -15.09 -8.83 -8.40
C LYS A 553 -13.76 -9.18 -9.09
N GLN A 554 -12.74 -8.35 -8.86
CA GLN A 554 -11.40 -8.83 -8.53
C GLN A 554 -10.45 -9.30 -9.67
N GLU A 555 -10.23 -8.53 -10.77
CA GLU A 555 -9.10 -8.85 -11.69
C GLU A 555 -8.30 -7.71 -12.39
N LEU A 556 -8.81 -6.51 -12.72
CA LEU A 556 -8.08 -5.61 -13.67
C LEU A 556 -8.09 -4.09 -13.34
N LEU A 557 -8.01 -3.72 -12.07
CA LEU A 557 -7.97 -2.31 -11.64
C LEU A 557 -6.63 -1.94 -11.00
N LEU A 558 -5.88 -1.05 -11.65
CA LEU A 558 -4.68 -0.43 -11.07
C LEU A 558 -5.06 0.49 -9.88
N LYS A 559 -5.27 -0.10 -8.70
CA LYS A 559 -5.33 0.64 -7.42
C LYS A 559 -4.00 1.35 -7.19
N PHE A 560 -3.95 2.66 -7.43
CA PHE A 560 -2.89 3.51 -6.88
C PHE A 560 -3.26 3.94 -5.47
N GLY A 561 -2.77 3.19 -4.48
CA GLY A 561 -2.84 3.55 -3.08
C GLY A 561 -4.20 3.31 -2.42
N GLU A 562 -4.26 2.33 -1.52
CA GLU A 562 -5.19 2.41 -0.39
C GLU A 562 -4.56 3.35 0.65
N VAL A 563 -5.35 4.26 1.21
CA VAL A 563 -4.82 5.46 1.87
C VAL A 563 -4.37 5.13 3.30
N LEU A 564 -3.37 5.86 3.81
CA LEU A 564 -3.04 5.97 5.22
C LEU A 564 -3.23 7.43 5.68
N PHE A 565 -4.18 7.64 6.58
CA PHE A 565 -4.34 8.84 7.40
C PHE A 565 -4.73 8.39 8.81
N MET A 566 -4.11 8.93 9.87
CA MET A 566 -4.72 8.89 11.21
C MET A 566 -4.09 9.84 12.23
N ASN A 567 -4.79 10.92 12.58
CA ASN A 567 -4.29 12.07 13.33
C ASN A 567 -3.98 11.83 14.83
N PHE A 568 -2.88 12.43 15.32
CA PHE A 568 -2.60 12.58 16.76
C PHE A 568 -2.10 13.99 17.09
N CYS A 569 -2.72 14.63 18.09
CA CYS A 569 -2.15 15.82 18.71
C CYS A 569 -1.07 15.42 19.74
N ASP A 570 0.16 15.84 19.52
CA ASP A 570 1.33 15.37 20.29
C ASP A 570 1.35 15.77 21.78
N GLU A 571 0.51 16.74 22.14
CA GLU A 571 0.46 17.39 23.46
C GLU A 571 -0.77 16.97 24.30
N CYS A 572 -1.91 16.68 23.68
CA CYS A 572 -3.12 16.20 24.38
C CYS A 572 -3.50 14.74 24.08
N GLY A 573 -2.85 14.08 23.12
CA GLY A 573 -3.02 12.65 22.84
C GLY A 573 -4.35 12.22 22.23
N GLN A 574 -5.23 13.17 21.85
CA GLN A 574 -6.49 12.87 21.19
C GLN A 574 -6.32 12.67 19.69
N ASN A 575 -7.14 11.75 19.13
CA ASN A 575 -7.39 11.65 17.69
C ASN A 575 -8.02 12.95 17.19
N LEU A 576 -7.67 13.40 15.98
CA LEU A 576 -8.46 14.43 15.28
C LEU A 576 -9.42 13.74 14.32
N GLU A 577 -10.72 13.99 14.51
CA GLU A 577 -11.83 13.33 13.83
C GLU A 577 -11.86 13.63 12.31
N ASN A 578 -12.57 12.75 11.59
CA ASN A 578 -12.87 12.69 10.15
C ASN A 578 -12.55 13.93 9.29
N LEU A 579 -11.72 13.74 8.25
CA LEU A 579 -10.98 14.83 7.61
C LEU A 579 -11.01 14.82 6.07
N GLU A 580 -12.18 14.57 5.46
CA GLU A 580 -12.42 14.95 4.05
C GLU A 580 -13.02 16.37 3.97
N ASP A 581 -14.06 16.67 4.74
CA ASP A 581 -14.78 17.96 4.72
C ASP A 581 -14.01 19.16 5.32
N HIS A 582 -12.84 18.94 5.94
CA HIS A 582 -12.17 19.93 6.80
C HIS A 582 -10.69 20.24 6.45
N VAL A 583 -10.15 19.66 5.37
CA VAL A 583 -8.75 19.88 4.92
C VAL A 583 -8.43 21.37 4.74
N ASP A 584 -9.35 22.14 4.15
CA ASP A 584 -9.21 23.58 3.89
C ASP A 584 -9.34 24.48 5.14
N ASN A 585 -9.83 23.97 6.27
CA ASN A 585 -10.28 24.78 7.42
C ASN A 585 -9.56 24.52 8.75
N LEU A 586 -8.87 23.39 8.93
CA LEU A 586 -8.18 23.05 10.18
C LEU A 586 -6.85 23.80 10.36
N LYS A 587 -6.96 25.13 10.46
CA LYS A 587 -5.89 26.00 10.97
C LYS A 587 -5.53 25.73 12.43
N TYR A 588 -6.38 25.08 13.23
CA TYR A 588 -6.15 24.86 14.66
C TYR A 588 -6.68 23.51 15.13
N CYS A 589 -5.99 22.88 16.08
CA CYS A 589 -6.46 21.71 16.81
C CYS A 589 -7.73 22.05 17.63
N PRO A 590 -8.87 21.34 17.47
CA PRO A 590 -10.10 21.63 18.22
C PRO A 590 -9.97 21.44 19.74
N SER A 591 -9.05 20.59 20.19
CA SER A 591 -8.85 20.23 21.60
C SER A 591 -7.97 21.23 22.38
N CYS A 592 -6.89 21.72 21.77
CA CYS A 592 -5.91 22.61 22.43
C CYS A 592 -5.64 23.94 21.72
N GLY A 593 -6.26 24.22 20.57
CA GLY A 593 -6.16 25.51 19.86
C GLY A 593 -4.84 25.79 19.13
N ARG A 594 -3.90 24.83 19.08
CA ARG A 594 -2.58 24.97 18.43
C ARG A 594 -2.66 24.89 16.90
N ASP A 595 -1.91 25.73 16.16
CA ASP A 595 -1.96 25.78 14.68
C ASP A 595 -1.30 24.53 14.04
N LEU A 596 -2.01 23.89 13.11
CA LEU A 596 -1.58 22.63 12.48
C LEU A 596 -0.87 22.84 11.13
N THR A 597 -0.78 24.08 10.63
CA THR A 597 -0.45 24.37 9.23
C THR A 597 0.94 24.98 8.99
N LYS A 598 1.73 25.28 10.04
CA LYS A 598 2.99 26.04 9.91
C LYS A 598 4.13 25.60 10.87
N PRO A 599 5.21 24.94 10.41
CA PRO A 599 6.18 24.28 11.31
C PRO A 599 7.41 25.14 11.74
N SER A 600 7.18 26.20 12.51
CA SER A 600 8.15 27.03 13.29
C SER A 600 7.35 28.15 13.99
N ASP A 601 6.22 27.73 14.51
CA ASP A 601 4.85 28.23 14.31
C ASP A 601 4.74 29.49 13.42
N ARG A 602 5.03 29.32 12.10
CA ARG A 602 5.71 30.35 11.26
C ARG A 602 4.91 31.62 10.92
N LEU A 603 5.40 32.79 11.33
CA LEU A 603 5.28 34.10 10.64
C LEU A 603 6.30 35.10 11.25
N PRO A 604 6.61 36.28 10.66
CA PRO A 604 5.89 37.06 9.62
C PRO A 604 6.62 37.09 8.24
N LYS A 605 6.12 37.66 7.13
CA LYS A 605 4.95 38.55 6.84
C LYS A 605 4.60 38.52 5.33
N ILE A 606 3.42 39.07 4.93
CA ILE A 606 3.02 39.53 3.56
C ILE A 606 2.71 38.40 2.52
N PRO A 607 1.77 38.56 1.55
CA PRO A 607 0.61 39.45 1.43
C PRO A 607 -0.75 38.69 1.44
N GLU A 608 -1.87 39.41 1.28
CA GLU A 608 -3.22 38.87 1.12
C GLU A 608 -3.62 38.72 -0.36
N ASN A 609 -4.46 37.72 -0.69
CA ASN A 609 -5.58 37.87 -1.64
C ASN A 609 -6.53 36.65 -1.60
N ARG A 610 -7.84 36.86 -1.37
CA ARG A 610 -8.88 35.81 -1.33
C ARG A 610 -10.16 36.27 -2.05
N HIS A 611 -10.25 36.17 -3.38
CA HIS A 611 -11.47 36.54 -4.13
C HIS A 611 -11.75 35.69 -5.40
N ILE A 612 -11.86 34.35 -5.28
CA ILE A 612 -12.33 33.49 -6.41
C ILE A 612 -13.43 32.47 -6.01
N ASN A 613 -13.39 31.89 -4.81
CA ASN A 613 -14.20 30.70 -4.46
C ASN A 613 -15.72 30.93 -4.34
N PHE A 614 -16.21 32.18 -4.21
CA PHE A 614 -17.65 32.46 -4.12
C PHE A 614 -18.36 32.35 -5.48
N PHE A 615 -17.80 32.97 -6.52
CA PHE A 615 -18.45 33.12 -7.83
C PHE A 615 -18.68 31.78 -8.54
N TYR A 616 -17.70 30.87 -8.45
CA TYR A 616 -17.80 29.51 -9.02
C TYR A 616 -18.91 28.67 -8.35
N ARG A 617 -19.06 28.75 -7.02
CA ARG A 617 -20.10 28.00 -6.30
C ARG A 617 -21.51 28.48 -6.67
N THR A 618 -21.71 29.79 -6.86
CA THR A 618 -22.97 30.33 -7.38
C THR A 618 -23.22 29.91 -8.83
N LEU A 619 -22.19 29.91 -9.68
CA LEU A 619 -22.33 29.56 -11.09
C LEU A 619 -22.73 28.09 -11.31
N ILE A 620 -22.12 27.15 -10.56
CA ILE A 620 -22.47 25.72 -10.62
C ILE A 620 -23.94 25.51 -10.24
N PHE A 621 -24.40 26.09 -9.13
CA PHE A 621 -25.77 25.93 -8.65
C PHE A 621 -26.82 26.50 -9.63
N ILE A 622 -26.47 27.54 -10.39
CA ILE A 622 -27.32 28.08 -11.47
C ILE A 622 -27.36 27.12 -12.67
N ILE A 623 -26.23 26.51 -13.03
CA ILE A 623 -26.15 25.53 -14.12
C ILE A 623 -26.97 24.28 -13.79
N ASP A 624 -26.86 23.74 -12.57
CA ASP A 624 -27.64 22.58 -12.13
C ASP A 624 -29.15 22.86 -12.14
N ALA A 625 -29.57 24.05 -11.68
CA ALA A 625 -30.96 24.48 -11.73
C ALA A 625 -31.51 24.58 -13.17
N ILE A 626 -30.70 25.08 -14.12
CA ILE A 626 -31.05 25.15 -15.55
C ILE A 626 -31.12 23.74 -16.15
N ILE A 627 -30.18 22.86 -15.85
CA ILE A 627 -30.16 21.46 -16.34
C ILE A 627 -31.40 20.71 -15.84
N CYS A 628 -31.76 20.83 -14.56
CA CYS A 628 -32.99 20.25 -14.01
C CYS A 628 -34.24 20.82 -14.68
N GLY A 629 -34.28 22.13 -14.98
CA GLY A 629 -35.38 22.75 -15.72
C GLY A 629 -35.54 22.21 -17.14
N ILE A 630 -34.43 22.04 -17.87
CA ILE A 630 -34.41 21.48 -19.23
C ILE A 630 -34.83 20.00 -19.22
N LEU A 631 -34.31 19.20 -18.29
CA LEU A 631 -34.71 17.80 -18.13
C LEU A 631 -36.21 17.67 -17.81
N PHE A 632 -36.74 18.52 -16.93
CA PHE A 632 -38.18 18.52 -16.63
C PHE A 632 -39.02 18.92 -17.84
N HIS A 633 -38.60 19.93 -18.61
CA HIS A 633 -39.31 20.32 -19.84
C HIS A 633 -39.32 19.19 -20.87
N TYR A 634 -38.18 18.49 -21.06
CA TYR A 634 -38.08 17.33 -21.95
C TYR A 634 -38.96 16.16 -21.49
N ILE A 635 -39.04 15.89 -20.18
CA ILE A 635 -39.93 14.87 -19.61
C ILE A 635 -41.40 15.21 -19.86
N VAL A 636 -41.80 16.48 -19.74
CA VAL A 636 -43.17 16.94 -20.03
C VAL A 636 -43.48 16.85 -21.53
N GLU A 637 -42.57 17.30 -22.40
CA GLU A 637 -42.79 17.32 -23.86
C GLU A 637 -42.77 15.91 -24.50
N VAL A 638 -42.02 14.97 -23.92
CA VAL A 638 -42.05 13.54 -24.32
C VAL A 638 -43.24 12.82 -23.69
N GLY A 639 -43.56 13.09 -22.41
CA GLY A 639 -44.70 12.48 -21.73
C GLY A 639 -46.04 12.84 -22.38
N ALA A 640 -46.19 14.06 -22.87
CA ALA A 640 -47.38 14.53 -23.60
C ALA A 640 -47.59 13.90 -25.00
N LYS A 641 -46.77 12.92 -25.40
CA LYS A 641 -46.88 12.18 -26.67
C LYS A 641 -47.14 10.68 -26.50
N ILE A 642 -47.38 10.21 -25.27
CA ILE A 642 -47.77 8.82 -24.99
C ILE A 642 -49.30 8.79 -24.84
N ASP A 643 -49.99 8.20 -25.81
CA ASP A 643 -51.42 7.88 -25.63
C ASP A 643 -51.53 6.66 -24.69
N LEU A 644 -51.98 6.91 -23.46
CA LEU A 644 -52.04 5.89 -22.41
C LEU A 644 -53.19 4.88 -22.62
N ASN A 645 -54.07 5.09 -23.60
CA ASN A 645 -55.15 4.14 -23.90
C ASN A 645 -54.64 2.78 -24.42
N ASP A 646 -53.47 2.73 -25.07
CA ASP A 646 -52.89 1.49 -25.61
C ASP A 646 -52.32 0.53 -24.52
N TYR A 647 -52.24 0.96 -23.26
CA TYR A 647 -51.53 0.25 -22.19
C TYR A 647 -52.39 -0.13 -20.96
N ILE A 648 -53.70 0.09 -20.99
CA ILE A 648 -54.61 -0.19 -19.86
C ILE A 648 -55.60 -1.31 -20.24
N PRO A 649 -55.50 -2.52 -19.65
CA PRO A 649 -56.51 -3.57 -19.84
C PRO A 649 -57.88 -3.18 -19.28
N GLU A 650 -58.96 -3.53 -19.99
CA GLU A 650 -60.33 -3.28 -19.56
C GLU A 650 -60.62 -3.88 -18.17
N GLY A 651 -61.13 -3.04 -17.24
CA GLY A 651 -61.64 -3.49 -15.94
C GLY A 651 -61.25 -2.66 -14.72
N LEU A 652 -60.30 -1.73 -14.84
CA LEU A 652 -59.79 -0.93 -13.72
C LEU A 652 -59.92 0.59 -13.94
N LEU A 653 -61.16 1.10 -13.84
CA LEU A 653 -61.47 2.45 -13.30
C LEU A 653 -62.98 2.70 -13.21
N PRO A 654 -63.49 2.94 -11.99
CA PRO A 654 -64.41 4.06 -11.76
C PRO A 654 -63.80 5.05 -10.75
N TRP A 655 -64.22 6.31 -10.79
CA TRP A 655 -63.68 7.45 -9.99
C TRP A 655 -62.32 8.02 -10.45
N TYR A 656 -62.23 8.43 -11.71
CA TYR A 656 -61.50 9.67 -12.07
C TYR A 656 -62.40 10.52 -12.96
N GLY A 657 -62.42 11.84 -12.72
CA GLY A 657 -63.25 12.78 -13.46
C GLY A 657 -62.70 14.20 -13.37
N ASP A 658 -62.44 14.77 -14.55
CA ASP A 658 -62.35 16.19 -14.89
C ASP A 658 -61.66 17.14 -13.89
N TYR A 659 -60.32 17.03 -13.80
CA TYR A 659 -59.45 18.14 -13.39
C TYR A 659 -58.25 18.26 -14.34
N PRO A 660 -57.86 19.47 -14.78
CA PRO A 660 -56.68 19.65 -15.63
C PRO A 660 -55.39 19.49 -14.80
N GLU A 661 -54.77 18.32 -14.90
CA GLU A 661 -53.59 17.88 -14.11
C GLU A 661 -52.44 18.91 -14.13
N VAL A 662 -52.26 19.60 -15.26
CA VAL A 662 -51.28 20.69 -15.46
C VAL A 662 -51.36 21.76 -14.38
N VAL A 663 -52.58 22.13 -13.93
CA VAL A 663 -52.77 23.19 -12.93
C VAL A 663 -52.31 22.74 -11.55
N VAL A 664 -52.62 21.48 -11.16
CA VAL A 664 -52.21 20.91 -9.88
C VAL A 664 -50.68 20.79 -9.83
N GLY A 665 -50.05 20.29 -10.90
CA GLY A 665 -48.60 20.20 -11.02
C GLY A 665 -47.91 21.55 -10.86
N VAL A 666 -48.32 22.56 -11.62
CA VAL A 666 -47.72 23.91 -11.58
C VAL A 666 -47.86 24.56 -10.18
N VAL A 667 -49.02 24.45 -9.54
CA VAL A 667 -49.23 24.99 -8.19
C VAL A 667 -48.34 24.27 -7.17
N TRP A 668 -48.18 22.94 -7.28
CA TRP A 668 -47.34 22.15 -6.38
C TRP A 668 -45.84 22.46 -6.56
N THR A 669 -45.36 22.59 -7.79
CA THR A 669 -43.96 22.98 -8.07
C THR A 669 -43.65 24.37 -7.52
N ILE A 670 -44.52 25.36 -7.74
CA ILE A 670 -44.36 26.72 -7.19
C ILE A 670 -44.31 26.68 -5.65
N TRP A 671 -45.18 25.89 -5.02
CA TRP A 671 -45.17 25.69 -3.56
C TRP A 671 -43.86 25.08 -3.06
N MET A 672 -43.36 24.03 -3.70
CA MET A 672 -42.09 23.38 -3.32
C MET A 672 -40.89 24.31 -3.51
N SER A 673 -40.86 25.12 -4.57
CA SER A 673 -39.84 26.15 -4.76
C SER A 673 -39.88 27.24 -3.68
N VAL A 674 -41.07 27.75 -3.33
CA VAL A 674 -41.24 28.74 -2.24
C VAL A 674 -40.84 28.15 -0.89
N PHE A 675 -41.19 26.89 -0.63
CA PHE A 675 -40.83 26.19 0.62
C PHE A 675 -39.32 25.97 0.73
N ALA A 676 -38.65 25.59 -0.36
CA ALA A 676 -37.19 25.46 -0.42
C ALA A 676 -36.48 26.80 -0.17
N ILE A 677 -36.97 27.90 -0.77
CA ILE A 677 -36.41 29.24 -0.56
C ILE A 677 -36.61 29.70 0.91
N LEU A 678 -37.78 29.46 1.50
CA LEU A 678 -38.04 29.77 2.90
C LEU A 678 -37.15 28.95 3.84
N TYR A 679 -37.03 27.64 3.60
CA TYR A 679 -36.14 26.76 4.36
C TYR A 679 -34.69 27.24 4.28
N PHE A 680 -34.21 27.59 3.08
CA PHE A 680 -32.85 28.10 2.88
C PHE A 680 -32.64 29.45 3.57
N LEU A 681 -33.61 30.37 3.57
CA LEU A 681 -33.53 31.62 4.35
C LEU A 681 -33.46 31.34 5.85
N ILE A 682 -34.35 30.48 6.38
CA ILE A 682 -34.39 30.14 7.81
C ILE A 682 -33.08 29.50 8.25
N PHE A 683 -32.53 28.58 7.45
CA PHE A 683 -31.26 27.91 7.72
C PHE A 683 -30.07 28.89 7.71
N ASN A 684 -30.00 29.79 6.73
CA ASN A 684 -28.95 30.82 6.68
C ASN A 684 -29.08 31.85 7.83
N ILE A 685 -30.30 32.18 8.26
CA ILE A 685 -30.52 33.03 9.45
C ILE A 685 -30.06 32.31 10.71
N ALA A 686 -30.39 31.03 10.90
CA ALA A 686 -29.94 30.24 12.05
C ALA A 686 -28.41 30.14 12.13
N LEU A 687 -27.74 29.89 10.99
CA LEU A 687 -26.27 29.90 10.89
C LEU A 687 -25.67 31.28 11.22
N LYS A 688 -26.26 32.37 10.72
CA LYS A 688 -25.76 33.74 10.92
C LYS A 688 -25.81 34.22 12.37
N TYR A 689 -26.70 33.65 13.20
CA TYR A 689 -26.88 34.03 14.60
C TYR A 689 -26.52 32.93 15.61
N GLN A 690 -25.81 31.87 15.17
CA GLN A 690 -25.27 30.77 16.00
C GLN A 690 -26.25 30.23 17.07
N THR A 691 -27.54 30.15 16.76
CA THR A 691 -28.57 29.78 17.74
C THR A 691 -28.81 28.25 17.73
N PRO A 692 -28.50 27.50 18.81
CA PRO A 692 -28.63 26.04 18.79
C PRO A 692 -30.08 25.56 18.71
N ALA A 693 -30.35 24.58 17.85
CA ALA A 693 -31.70 24.03 17.64
C ALA A 693 -32.33 23.30 18.86
N ARG A 694 -31.65 23.25 20.01
CA ARG A 694 -32.11 22.60 21.25
C ARG A 694 -33.08 23.43 22.11
N LEU A 695 -33.60 24.55 21.61
CA LEU A 695 -34.51 25.43 22.35
C LEU A 695 -36.01 25.25 22.02
N ILE A 696 -36.37 24.36 21.08
CA ILE A 696 -37.77 24.17 20.64
C ILE A 696 -38.53 23.14 21.50
N PHE A 697 -37.85 22.29 22.26
CA PHE A 697 -38.43 21.41 23.28
C PHE A 697 -37.62 21.51 24.58
N GLY A 698 -38.30 21.62 25.73
CA GLY A 698 -37.69 21.99 27.03
C GLY A 698 -36.72 20.95 27.63
N VAL A 699 -36.04 21.24 28.76
CA VAL A 699 -36.35 22.23 29.81
C VAL A 699 -35.07 22.81 30.44
N VAL A 700 -34.97 24.15 30.56
CA VAL A 700 -34.04 24.83 31.49
C VAL A 700 -34.70 26.10 32.06
N LYS A 701 -34.51 26.41 33.34
CA LYS A 701 -34.89 27.71 33.94
C LYS A 701 -33.76 28.72 33.74
N ILE A 702 -34.04 29.86 33.09
CA ILE A 702 -33.17 31.05 33.06
C ILE A 702 -34.04 32.30 33.30
N ASP A 703 -33.43 33.39 33.79
CA ASP A 703 -34.09 34.45 34.56
C ASP A 703 -34.74 35.59 33.73
N ARG A 704 -35.55 36.42 34.41
CA ARG A 704 -36.51 37.40 33.85
C ARG A 704 -35.94 38.79 33.49
N ILE A 705 -34.66 38.95 33.15
CA ILE A 705 -34.10 40.25 32.71
C ILE A 705 -33.34 40.12 31.36
N SER A 706 -34.10 40.15 30.26
CA SER A 706 -33.60 40.46 28.89
C SER A 706 -34.73 40.59 27.84
N LEU A 707 -35.87 39.94 28.08
CA LEU A 707 -36.98 39.70 27.14
C LEU A 707 -37.84 40.93 26.75
N GLN A 708 -37.24 42.00 26.21
CA GLN A 708 -37.99 43.16 25.68
C GLN A 708 -37.53 43.72 24.31
N LYS A 709 -36.61 43.07 23.58
CA LYS A 709 -36.22 43.52 22.21
C LYS A 709 -36.46 42.53 21.06
N GLU A 710 -36.62 41.22 21.32
CA GLU A 710 -36.57 40.21 20.24
C GLU A 710 -37.93 39.84 19.62
N TRP A 711 -39.06 40.28 20.20
CA TRP A 711 -40.39 39.86 19.75
C TRP A 711 -40.85 40.45 18.40
N LYS A 712 -40.17 41.46 17.84
CA LYS A 712 -40.52 42.01 16.51
C LYS A 712 -40.45 40.96 15.39
N ILE A 713 -39.44 40.09 15.41
CA ILE A 713 -39.26 39.07 14.37
C ILE A 713 -40.31 37.97 14.50
N GLY A 714 -40.62 37.52 15.72
CA GLY A 714 -41.70 36.57 15.99
C GLY A 714 -43.06 37.08 15.50
N TRP A 715 -43.38 38.35 15.75
CA TRP A 715 -44.60 38.97 15.24
C TRP A 715 -44.64 39.07 13.70
N MET A 716 -43.51 39.36 13.02
CA MET A 716 -43.45 39.37 11.55
C MET A 716 -43.65 37.97 10.94
N ILE A 717 -43.10 36.92 11.57
CA ILE A 717 -43.30 35.53 11.13
C ILE A 717 -44.77 35.12 11.35
N LEU A 718 -45.37 35.47 12.48
CA LEU A 718 -46.76 35.15 12.79
C LEU A 718 -47.74 35.89 11.87
N ASP A 719 -47.47 37.16 11.55
CA ASP A 719 -48.22 37.98 10.58
C ASP A 719 -48.16 37.40 9.16
N ALA A 720 -46.97 36.96 8.72
CA ALA A 720 -46.80 36.30 7.42
C ALA A 720 -47.57 34.97 7.34
N ILE A 721 -47.52 34.13 8.38
CA ILE A 721 -48.28 32.87 8.46
C ILE A 721 -49.79 33.14 8.47
N THR A 722 -50.24 34.10 9.29
CA THR A 722 -51.66 34.50 9.36
C THR A 722 -52.17 34.99 7.99
N LYS A 723 -51.37 35.81 7.28
CA LYS A 723 -51.71 36.30 5.93
C LYS A 723 -51.74 35.18 4.88
N GLY A 724 -50.84 34.21 4.96
CA GLY A 724 -50.87 33.01 4.11
C GLY A 724 -52.14 32.18 4.32
N ILE A 725 -52.54 31.97 5.59
CA ILE A 725 -53.78 31.26 5.94
C ILE A 725 -55.02 32.06 5.51
N LEU A 726 -55.01 33.39 5.64
CA LEU A 726 -56.12 34.23 5.18
C LEU A 726 -56.26 34.18 3.65
N LEU A 727 -55.14 34.22 2.92
CA LEU A 727 -55.13 34.10 1.46
C LEU A 727 -55.63 32.72 1.00
N PHE A 728 -55.22 31.65 1.70
CA PHE A 728 -55.74 30.30 1.48
C PHE A 728 -57.28 30.27 1.64
N LEU A 729 -57.81 30.76 2.76
CA LEU A 729 -59.26 30.79 3.00
C LEU A 729 -60.02 31.64 1.98
N VAL A 730 -59.45 32.77 1.52
CA VAL A 730 -60.06 33.61 0.48
C VAL A 730 -60.08 32.89 -0.87
N VAL A 731 -59.00 32.22 -1.27
CA VAL A 731 -58.95 31.44 -2.51
C VAL A 731 -59.90 30.25 -2.46
N ASP A 732 -59.92 29.50 -1.36
CA ASP A 732 -60.80 28.34 -1.16
C ASP A 732 -62.29 28.76 -1.18
N THR A 733 -62.63 29.90 -0.56
CA THR A 733 -63.98 30.50 -0.64
C THR A 733 -64.33 30.93 -2.07
N LEU A 734 -63.39 31.50 -2.83
CA LEU A 734 -63.61 31.90 -4.22
C LEU A 734 -63.80 30.71 -5.15
N PHE A 735 -63.07 29.61 -4.96
CA PHE A 735 -63.29 28.36 -5.69
C PHE A 735 -64.65 27.72 -5.32
N GLY A 736 -65.02 27.72 -4.03
CA GLY A 736 -66.32 27.24 -3.57
C GLY A 736 -67.53 27.99 -4.15
N LEU A 737 -67.36 29.25 -4.55
CA LEU A 737 -68.42 30.08 -5.17
C LEU A 737 -68.61 29.86 -6.68
N VAL A 738 -67.74 29.11 -7.35
CA VAL A 738 -67.84 28.82 -8.81
C VAL A 738 -68.66 27.55 -9.09
N ILE A 739 -68.91 26.71 -8.07
CA ILE A 739 -69.59 25.41 -8.23
C ILE A 739 -71.11 25.56 -7.96
N LYS A 740 -71.95 25.05 -8.87
CA LYS A 740 -73.41 25.08 -8.72
C LYS A 740 -73.88 24.17 -7.57
N PRO A 741 -74.98 24.52 -6.86
CA PRO A 741 -75.47 23.74 -5.73
C PRO A 741 -76.08 22.40 -6.18
N GLY A 742 -75.50 21.30 -5.71
CA GLY A 742 -76.01 19.93 -5.92
C GLY A 742 -75.42 18.96 -4.89
N GLU A 743 -76.31 18.27 -4.17
CA GLU A 743 -76.10 17.10 -3.29
C GLU A 743 -75.19 17.25 -2.04
N ASN A 744 -75.81 17.01 -0.87
CA ASN A 744 -75.14 17.02 0.43
C ASN A 744 -74.29 15.76 0.68
N ASN A 745 -73.03 15.93 1.09
CA ASN A 745 -72.20 14.82 1.60
C ASN A 745 -71.50 15.09 2.96
N TYR A 746 -71.95 16.09 3.72
CA TYR A 746 -71.35 16.50 5.00
C TYR A 746 -71.61 15.56 6.20
N PHE A 747 -72.10 14.33 5.98
CA PHE A 747 -72.67 13.47 7.03
C PHE A 747 -71.98 12.10 7.23
N ARG A 748 -70.72 11.93 6.80
CA ARG A 748 -69.99 10.64 6.92
C ARG A 748 -68.59 10.67 7.56
N LEU A 749 -68.19 11.77 8.22
CA LEU A 749 -66.91 11.82 8.94
C LEU A 749 -67.02 11.53 10.46
N SER A 750 -68.19 11.74 11.08
CA SER A 750 -68.37 11.60 12.53
C SER A 750 -68.32 10.16 13.05
N GLN A 751 -68.78 9.17 12.27
CA GLN A 751 -68.92 7.77 12.72
C GLN A 751 -67.63 6.92 12.65
N ARG A 752 -66.48 7.48 12.26
CA ARG A 752 -65.19 6.74 12.22
C ARG A 752 -64.21 7.02 13.36
N LEU A 753 -64.47 8.02 14.21
CA LEU A 753 -63.60 8.36 15.35
C LEU A 753 -63.95 7.62 16.66
N GLU A 754 -65.16 7.10 16.82
CA GLU A 754 -65.59 6.44 18.07
C GLU A 754 -65.04 5.01 18.27
N ARG A 755 -64.35 4.42 17.29
CA ARG A 755 -63.86 3.02 17.35
C ARG A 755 -62.37 2.86 17.69
N SER A 756 -61.69 3.93 18.11
CA SER A 756 -60.25 3.89 18.45
C SER A 756 -59.93 4.19 19.93
N VAL A 757 -60.94 4.46 20.77
CA VAL A 757 -60.75 4.92 22.16
C VAL A 757 -60.99 3.81 23.21
N VAL A 758 -61.67 2.72 22.84
CA VAL A 758 -62.06 1.65 23.78
C VAL A 758 -61.27 0.35 23.52
N LEU A 759 -60.03 0.30 24.02
CA LEU A 759 -59.32 -0.96 24.34
C LEU A 759 -58.07 -0.73 25.22
N LYS A 760 -58.23 -0.02 26.35
CA LYS A 760 -57.13 0.26 27.28
C LYS A 760 -57.53 0.17 28.76
N LYS A 761 -58.04 -1.00 29.17
CA LYS A 761 -58.26 -1.34 30.58
C LYS A 761 -58.15 -2.84 30.85
N GLU A 762 -57.62 -3.15 32.04
CA GLU A 762 -57.85 -4.37 32.84
C GLU A 762 -57.50 -5.74 32.21
N LYS A 763 -56.33 -6.26 32.61
CA LYS A 763 -56.27 -7.36 33.61
C LYS A 763 -54.86 -7.54 34.19
N LYS A 764 -54.79 -7.89 35.48
CA LYS A 764 -53.54 -8.20 36.21
C LYS A 764 -53.87 -9.11 37.41
N THR A 765 -53.06 -10.16 37.63
CA THR A 765 -53.07 -11.04 38.83
C THR A 765 -54.36 -11.92 38.98
N THR A 766 -54.39 -13.11 39.61
CA THR A 766 -53.52 -13.72 40.66
C THR A 766 -53.41 -15.27 40.53
N ILE A 767 -52.16 -15.79 40.56
CA ILE A 767 -51.57 -16.93 41.35
C ILE A 767 -52.52 -18.09 41.79
N THR A 768 -52.22 -19.39 41.65
CA THR A 768 -51.23 -20.25 42.38
C THR A 768 -51.15 -21.63 41.66
N THR A 769 -50.17 -22.55 41.77
CA THR A 769 -48.92 -22.71 42.56
C THR A 769 -47.78 -23.18 41.59
N ILE A 770 -46.76 -24.05 41.79
CA ILE A 770 -46.22 -24.97 42.84
C ILE A 770 -44.75 -24.59 43.14
N SER A 771 -44.17 -25.07 44.25
CA SER A 771 -42.85 -24.73 44.79
C SER A 771 -41.63 -25.34 44.09
N ARG A 772 -40.52 -24.57 44.07
CA ARG A 772 -39.16 -25.11 44.28
C ARG A 772 -38.78 -24.95 45.75
N SER A 773 -37.93 -25.83 46.26
CA SER A 773 -37.18 -25.64 47.52
C SER A 773 -35.70 -25.89 47.25
N THR A 774 -34.86 -24.87 47.47
CA THR A 774 -33.40 -25.00 47.43
C THR A 774 -32.88 -25.37 48.81
N LYS A 775 -32.10 -26.44 48.90
CA LYS A 775 -31.17 -26.66 50.02
C LYS A 775 -30.13 -27.74 49.71
N ASP A 776 -29.02 -27.64 50.45
CA ASP A 776 -28.00 -28.66 50.75
C ASP A 776 -27.13 -29.11 49.53
N ILE A 777 -25.83 -28.76 49.54
CA ILE A 777 -24.64 -29.55 50.00
C ILE A 777 -24.13 -30.44 48.85
N GLU A 778 -23.09 -30.03 48.13
CA GLU A 778 -21.63 -30.27 48.37
C GLU A 778 -21.14 -31.68 47.95
N GLU A 779 -20.10 -31.67 47.11
CA GLU A 779 -19.07 -32.70 46.82
C GLU A 779 -19.44 -34.16 46.42
N GLU A 780 -18.54 -34.73 45.60
CA GLU A 780 -18.47 -36.13 45.13
C GLU A 780 -19.67 -36.65 44.27
N THR A 781 -19.54 -37.66 43.40
CA THR A 781 -18.42 -38.57 43.10
C THR A 781 -18.23 -38.78 41.56
N LYS A 782 -17.28 -39.65 41.18
CA LYS A 782 -16.87 -39.98 39.81
C LYS A 782 -17.79 -41.02 39.13
N GLN A 783 -17.57 -41.22 37.82
CA GLN A 783 -18.07 -42.31 36.95
C GLN A 783 -19.58 -42.21 36.59
N ASN A 784 -20.00 -42.40 35.33
CA ASN A 784 -19.32 -43.02 34.17
C ASN A 784 -19.08 -42.06 33.00
#